data_AF-A0A844G8K5-F1
#
_entry.id   AF-A0A844G8K5-F1
#
_cell.length_a   1.000
_cell.length_b   1.000
_cell.length_c   1.000
_cell.angle_alpha   90.00
_cell.angle_beta   90.00
_cell.angle_gamma   90.00
#
_symmetry.space_group_name_H-M   'P 1'
#
loop_
_entity.id
_entity.type
_entity.pdbx_description
1 polymer ?
#
loop_
_entity_poly.entity_id
_entity_poly.type
_entity_poly.pdbx_seq_one_letter_code
_entity_poly.pdbx_strand_id
1 'polypeptide(L)'
;MNLFRLLLLFLLLPGASSYAGGDARQEKMCWAHYVGWGFNQSDGYDKAALSPEWMLHPFNDRTLLGRDLQWDSGIFFGARKQIDAARAYGFDGFCIDVVDPAAYVSALSRFFRDAEGTTFKIALCIDRLNYPDDYLLKHLGGFIRTYKDHPNACRIDGKMVIFVYNIAGKKTEEWLALRQELAKRGLDAYYIAQPMHETSMWNDPARLREVLDGFESLYDFGCNGFFPEQMKERLANGRAALKEKRPDGMLVGGIAVGYIGFSSAFYRPFLNTGTLRHNWEAALANDADWVCITTWNDYIEHTQFEPSAINRDALLLINREYLDKWRGTVPPARPPRVIYSYHEETVAGDDLTIEVMNFSYTTPDAKARVRLLDAAGKLLHEFPEISLTRKEMGVRTLRLNHAEQRDWSVIRVQGAVYAAGEKPEFKELYPIVRRPGRVESVRTVRVRQDDLTVPAVSLELRKTDGRSVAHIRISGWTFAGKYELLRNGWPVAEGEISHLKKPVCEIAVPLPEPARSPADVYLVRLTDVSDRIGFSNPAVDVRPGIEGKSLQPVVVTGSDFDENWPIWSRRISRLKKAEVRNMEFPERDIFRVRYDFTEGEGNLLVSSSGWTVPARLGCRGGFSFDVVPEASPAWKKAPGPDGAERNLLAFDGKDDNIALASRTMPYGPFTLEFLLRPGRKGSPMTLFSDRCGIELSLDAELRPQLRRGNAPMLAGKKLLPPERWSHLAAVYTGKRMQLYLDGVKIGECDAEACTIPINSLARIGNALELNNGYQGELAGFSLEGAVRSPKEFQLLNQRK
;
A
#
# COMPACT_ATOMS: atom_id res chain seq x y z
N MET A 1 -24.62 49.59 20.85
CA MET A 1 -24.73 50.29 19.56
C MET A 1 -23.35 50.80 19.14
N ASN A 2 -22.53 49.92 18.53
CA ASN A 2 -21.31 50.24 17.76
C ASN A 2 -20.59 48.93 17.39
N LEU A 3 -21.21 48.14 16.51
CA LEU A 3 -20.58 46.95 15.90
C LEU A 3 -20.46 47.07 14.36
N PHE A 4 -20.86 48.19 13.79
CA PHE A 4 -21.00 48.35 12.33
C PHE A 4 -19.85 49.10 11.63
N ARG A 5 -18.78 49.48 12.36
CA ARG A 5 -17.64 50.22 11.79
C ARG A 5 -16.32 49.45 11.69
N LEU A 6 -16.25 48.20 12.16
CA LEU A 6 -15.03 47.38 12.02
C LEU A 6 -15.04 46.46 10.77
N LEU A 7 -16.16 46.40 10.03
CA LEU A 7 -16.30 45.50 8.88
C LEU A 7 -15.84 46.10 7.53
N LEU A 8 -15.34 47.34 7.51
CA LEU A 8 -15.02 48.05 6.25
C LEU A 8 -13.52 48.27 5.97
N LEU A 9 -12.60 47.72 6.78
CA LEU A 9 -11.16 47.90 6.58
C LEU A 9 -10.40 46.68 6.02
N PHE A 10 -11.09 45.62 5.59
CA PHE A 10 -10.47 44.44 4.95
C PHE A 10 -10.67 44.36 3.43
N LEU A 11 -11.22 45.41 2.78
CA LEU A 11 -11.51 45.41 1.34
C LEU A 11 -10.52 46.19 0.47
N LEU A 12 -9.36 46.59 1.01
CA LEU A 12 -8.37 47.35 0.24
C LEU A 12 -6.95 46.83 0.48
N LEU A 13 -6.62 45.70 -0.15
CA LEU A 13 -5.28 45.47 -0.71
C LEU A 13 -5.43 44.86 -2.12
N PRO A 14 -4.59 45.27 -3.08
CA PRO A 14 -4.81 45.12 -4.51
C PRO A 14 -4.36 43.75 -5.02
N GLY A 15 -5.10 43.22 -5.99
CA GLY A 15 -4.76 41.96 -6.64
C GLY A 15 -5.92 41.22 -7.32
N ALA A 16 -7.09 41.83 -7.48
CA ALA A 16 -8.02 41.42 -8.52
C ALA A 16 -7.46 41.90 -9.87
N SER A 17 -6.36 41.28 -10.32
CA SER A 17 -6.05 41.29 -11.74
C SER A 17 -7.19 40.57 -12.42
N SER A 18 -7.93 41.31 -13.22
CA SER A 18 -8.71 40.80 -14.33
C SER A 18 -7.82 39.88 -15.19
N TYR A 19 -7.77 38.58 -14.89
CA TYR A 19 -7.24 37.60 -15.83
C TYR A 19 -8.31 37.34 -16.88
N ALA A 20 -8.36 38.25 -17.86
CA ALA A 20 -8.71 37.86 -19.22
C ALA A 20 -7.77 36.69 -19.60
N GLY A 21 -8.33 35.62 -20.17
CA GLY A 21 -7.68 34.31 -20.33
C GLY A 21 -6.24 34.37 -20.87
N GLY A 22 -5.27 34.32 -19.97
CA GLY A 22 -3.85 34.14 -20.27
C GLY A 22 -3.53 32.68 -20.59
N ASP A 23 -2.40 32.46 -21.26
CA ASP A 23 -1.86 31.14 -21.56
C ASP A 23 -1.35 30.47 -20.28
N ALA A 24 -1.94 29.31 -19.91
CA ALA A 24 -1.58 28.59 -18.68
C ALA A 24 -0.11 28.13 -18.67
N ARG A 25 0.56 28.05 -19.83
CA ARG A 25 2.00 27.76 -19.94
C ARG A 25 2.87 28.71 -19.11
N GLN A 26 2.41 29.94 -18.88
CA GLN A 26 3.14 30.96 -18.11
C GLN A 26 2.96 30.80 -16.58
N GLU A 27 2.07 29.93 -16.15
CA GLU A 27 1.76 29.70 -14.74
C GLU A 27 2.42 28.41 -14.23
N LYS A 28 2.94 28.43 -13.00
CA LYS A 28 3.45 27.23 -12.31
C LYS A 28 2.30 26.41 -11.72
N MET A 29 1.73 25.53 -12.54
CA MET A 29 0.57 24.69 -12.17
C MET A 29 0.97 23.40 -11.44
N CYS A 30 0.24 23.11 -10.37
CA CYS A 30 0.29 21.86 -9.61
C CYS A 30 -1.00 21.07 -9.87
N TRP A 31 -0.86 20.01 -10.64
CA TRP A 31 -1.93 19.08 -10.98
C TRP A 31 -1.94 17.91 -10.00
N ALA A 32 -3.12 17.31 -9.85
CA ALA A 32 -3.23 15.97 -9.29
C ALA A 32 -3.90 15.03 -10.29
N HIS A 33 -3.30 13.86 -10.49
CA HIS A 33 -3.94 12.78 -11.19
C HIS A 33 -5.08 12.24 -10.34
N TYR A 34 -6.30 12.28 -10.85
CA TYR A 34 -7.50 11.84 -10.15
C TYR A 34 -8.09 10.64 -10.89
N VAL A 35 -8.31 9.53 -10.19
CA VAL A 35 -8.86 8.32 -10.82
C VAL A 35 -10.38 8.35 -10.79
N GLY A 36 -11.01 8.20 -11.96
CA GLY A 36 -12.45 8.32 -12.18
C GLY A 36 -13.24 7.04 -11.91
N TRP A 37 -12.88 6.23 -10.92
CA TRP A 37 -13.62 5.04 -10.47
C TRP A 37 -13.66 4.92 -8.95
N GLY A 38 -14.64 4.19 -8.43
CA GLY A 38 -14.89 4.10 -7.00
C GLY A 38 -14.13 2.97 -6.28
N PHE A 39 -14.13 3.08 -4.96
CA PHE A 39 -13.51 2.21 -3.98
C PHE A 39 -14.50 1.99 -2.82
N ASN A 40 -14.91 0.74 -2.57
CA ASN A 40 -15.74 0.41 -1.41
C ASN A 40 -14.86 0.36 -0.13
N GLN A 41 -14.49 1.54 0.38
CA GLN A 41 -13.68 1.67 1.58
C GLN A 41 -14.42 1.29 2.86
N SER A 42 -15.75 1.38 2.87
CA SER A 42 -16.52 1.01 4.06
C SER A 42 -16.43 -0.49 4.33
N ASP A 43 -16.52 -1.33 3.29
CA ASP A 43 -16.36 -2.76 3.50
C ASP A 43 -14.88 -3.18 3.43
N GLY A 44 -14.11 -2.61 2.49
CA GLY A 44 -12.72 -2.99 2.27
C GLY A 44 -11.70 -2.38 3.22
N TYR A 45 -12.03 -1.36 4.02
CA TYR A 45 -11.19 -0.86 5.11
C TYR A 45 -11.91 -0.94 6.47
N ASP A 46 -13.07 -0.28 6.63
CA ASP A 46 -13.71 -0.15 7.95
C ASP A 46 -14.20 -1.49 8.51
N LYS A 47 -14.64 -2.41 7.63
CA LYS A 47 -15.10 -3.75 8.01
C LYS A 47 -14.15 -4.85 7.55
N ALA A 48 -12.97 -4.48 7.05
CA ALA A 48 -12.03 -5.42 6.47
C ALA A 48 -11.66 -6.55 7.43
N ALA A 49 -11.47 -6.23 8.71
CA ALA A 49 -11.15 -7.21 9.75
C ALA A 49 -12.36 -8.02 10.24
N LEU A 50 -13.58 -7.72 9.80
CA LEU A 50 -14.84 -8.36 10.22
C LEU A 50 -15.46 -9.23 9.11
N SER A 51 -14.95 -9.13 7.88
CA SER A 51 -15.50 -9.84 6.72
C SER A 51 -14.43 -10.74 6.08
N PRO A 52 -14.61 -12.06 6.07
CA PRO A 52 -13.71 -12.98 5.39
C PRO A 52 -13.44 -12.64 3.92
N GLU A 53 -14.45 -12.08 3.23
CA GLU A 53 -14.34 -11.62 1.85
C GLU A 53 -13.28 -10.52 1.69
N TRP A 54 -13.32 -9.52 2.57
CA TRP A 54 -12.38 -8.38 2.54
C TRP A 54 -11.05 -8.69 3.24
N MET A 55 -11.00 -9.73 4.08
CA MET A 55 -9.75 -10.23 4.67
C MET A 55 -8.81 -10.88 3.65
N LEU A 56 -9.29 -11.24 2.45
CA LEU A 56 -8.45 -11.76 1.36
C LEU A 56 -7.53 -10.67 0.78
N HIS A 57 -7.99 -9.43 0.74
CA HIS A 57 -7.30 -8.30 0.12
C HIS A 57 -7.90 -7.01 0.68
N PRO A 58 -7.47 -6.58 1.89
CA PRO A 58 -8.02 -5.39 2.51
C PRO A 58 -7.38 -4.12 1.92
N PHE A 59 -8.15 -3.02 1.88
CA PHE A 59 -7.57 -1.69 1.70
C PHE A 59 -6.71 -1.35 2.92
N ASN A 60 -5.65 -0.59 2.68
CA ASN A 60 -4.68 -0.19 3.69
C ASN A 60 -5.03 1.20 4.27
N ASP A 61 -5.94 1.95 3.65
CA ASP A 61 -6.36 3.28 4.12
C ASP A 61 -7.78 3.61 3.65
N ARG A 62 -8.32 4.73 4.12
CA ARG A 62 -9.60 5.31 3.66
C ARG A 62 -9.58 6.82 3.66
N THR A 63 -10.51 7.43 2.93
CA THR A 63 -10.68 8.88 2.89
C THR A 63 -11.21 9.44 4.22
N LEU A 64 -10.76 10.64 4.57
CA LEU A 64 -11.37 11.46 5.62
C LEU A 64 -12.28 12.54 5.07
N LEU A 65 -12.33 12.72 3.75
CA LEU A 65 -13.22 13.68 3.12
C LEU A 65 -14.68 13.20 3.11
N GLY A 66 -14.97 11.97 3.50
CA GLY A 66 -16.35 11.51 3.71
C GLY A 66 -16.48 10.02 3.43
N ARG A 67 -17.21 9.29 4.27
CA ARG A 67 -17.26 7.82 4.25
C ARG A 67 -17.56 7.24 2.86
N ASP A 68 -18.50 7.86 2.15
CA ASP A 68 -18.97 7.38 0.86
C ASP A 68 -18.38 8.15 -0.32
N LEU A 69 -17.47 9.11 -0.07
CA LEU A 69 -16.95 10.01 -1.10
C LEU A 69 -16.14 9.28 -2.16
N GLN A 70 -15.52 8.16 -1.79
CA GLN A 70 -14.74 7.34 -2.70
C GLN A 70 -15.56 6.22 -3.34
N TRP A 71 -16.85 6.06 -3.08
CA TRP A 71 -17.67 5.03 -3.75
C TRP A 71 -17.93 5.37 -5.22
N ASP A 72 -18.39 4.40 -6.02
CA ASP A 72 -18.65 4.54 -7.48
C ASP A 72 -19.48 5.78 -7.83
N SER A 73 -20.50 6.08 -7.03
CA SER A 73 -21.26 7.32 -7.17
C SER A 73 -20.57 8.50 -6.49
N GLY A 74 -20.06 8.30 -5.26
CA GLY A 74 -19.43 9.32 -4.45
C GLY A 74 -18.34 10.12 -5.15
N ILE A 75 -17.48 9.46 -5.93
CA ILE A 75 -16.35 10.09 -6.62
C ILE A 75 -16.79 11.21 -7.57
N PHE A 76 -17.97 11.06 -8.20
CA PHE A 76 -18.52 12.04 -9.12
C PHE A 76 -19.47 13.02 -8.43
N PHE A 77 -20.28 12.57 -7.47
CA PHE A 77 -21.24 13.43 -6.76
C PHE A 77 -20.57 14.34 -5.72
N GLY A 78 -19.37 13.97 -5.26
CA GLY A 78 -18.58 14.71 -4.30
C GLY A 78 -17.49 15.59 -4.90
N ALA A 79 -17.51 15.84 -6.21
CA ALA A 79 -16.46 16.57 -6.93
C ALA A 79 -16.14 17.93 -6.31
N ARG A 80 -17.14 18.72 -5.88
CA ARG A 80 -16.88 20.00 -5.19
C ARG A 80 -16.02 19.85 -3.95
N LYS A 81 -16.30 18.84 -3.11
CA LYS A 81 -15.56 18.62 -1.86
C LYS A 81 -14.12 18.24 -2.13
N GLN A 82 -13.89 17.44 -3.18
CA GLN A 82 -12.55 17.08 -3.63
C GLN A 82 -11.77 18.29 -4.14
N ILE A 83 -12.41 19.11 -4.98
CA ILE A 83 -11.83 20.35 -5.51
C ILE A 83 -11.47 21.31 -4.38
N ASP A 84 -12.38 21.57 -3.44
CA ASP A 84 -12.13 22.50 -2.34
C ASP A 84 -11.03 21.99 -1.39
N ALA A 85 -10.96 20.68 -1.15
CA ALA A 85 -9.86 20.06 -0.40
C ALA A 85 -8.52 20.24 -1.12
N ALA A 86 -8.44 19.95 -2.42
CA ALA A 86 -7.21 20.13 -3.19
C ALA A 86 -6.77 21.61 -3.23
N ARG A 87 -7.70 22.54 -3.46
CA ARG A 87 -7.41 23.98 -3.45
C ARG A 87 -6.82 24.46 -2.13
N ALA A 88 -7.29 23.92 -1.00
CA ALA A 88 -6.77 24.27 0.32
C ALA A 88 -5.27 23.98 0.48
N TYR A 89 -4.73 23.01 -0.28
CA TYR A 89 -3.30 22.66 -0.28
C TYR A 89 -2.52 23.22 -1.48
N GLY A 90 -3.16 24.03 -2.32
CA GLY A 90 -2.49 24.77 -3.41
C GLY A 90 -2.45 24.05 -4.76
N PHE A 91 -3.24 22.99 -4.94
CA PHE A 91 -3.46 22.38 -6.25
C PHE A 91 -4.30 23.32 -7.13
N ASP A 92 -3.95 23.39 -8.40
CA ASP A 92 -4.62 24.25 -9.37
C ASP A 92 -5.56 23.46 -10.28
N GLY A 93 -5.43 22.14 -10.35
CA GLY A 93 -6.33 21.34 -11.15
C GLY A 93 -6.23 19.84 -10.97
N PHE A 94 -7.23 19.14 -11.50
CA PHE A 94 -7.24 17.68 -11.65
C PHE A 94 -7.09 17.30 -13.12
N CYS A 95 -6.19 16.34 -13.39
CA CYS A 95 -6.24 15.56 -14.62
C CYS A 95 -6.96 14.24 -14.30
N ILE A 96 -8.20 14.12 -14.78
CA ILE A 96 -9.12 13.06 -14.37
C ILE A 96 -9.02 11.91 -15.36
N ASP A 97 -8.57 10.77 -14.86
CA ASP A 97 -8.42 9.55 -15.61
C ASP A 97 -9.74 8.82 -15.78
N VAL A 98 -10.05 8.52 -17.04
CA VAL A 98 -11.26 7.81 -17.44
C VAL A 98 -10.86 6.77 -18.47
N VAL A 99 -11.14 5.50 -18.16
CA VAL A 99 -10.70 4.36 -18.98
C VAL A 99 -11.40 4.32 -20.33
N ASP A 100 -12.74 4.47 -20.33
CA ASP A 100 -13.57 4.37 -21.53
C ASP A 100 -13.90 5.76 -22.12
N PRO A 101 -13.49 6.05 -23.37
CA PRO A 101 -13.88 7.27 -24.07
C PRO A 101 -15.37 7.58 -24.06
N ALA A 102 -16.26 6.58 -24.12
CA ALA A 102 -17.70 6.81 -24.06
C ALA A 102 -18.15 7.53 -22.78
N ALA A 103 -17.40 7.40 -21.70
CA ALA A 103 -17.69 8.04 -20.42
C ALA A 103 -17.11 9.44 -20.27
N TYR A 104 -16.22 9.94 -21.16
CA TYR A 104 -15.51 11.22 -20.99
C TYR A 104 -16.43 12.39 -20.66
N VAL A 105 -17.54 12.54 -21.40
CA VAL A 105 -18.50 13.63 -21.15
C VAL A 105 -19.22 13.43 -19.82
N SER A 106 -19.77 12.24 -19.58
CA SER A 106 -20.58 11.98 -18.39
C SER A 106 -19.75 12.04 -17.10
N ALA A 107 -18.55 11.45 -17.09
CA ALA A 107 -17.65 11.40 -15.94
C ALA A 107 -17.19 12.80 -15.51
N LEU A 108 -16.76 13.64 -16.46
CA LEU A 108 -16.21 14.97 -16.14
C LEU A 108 -17.29 16.05 -15.98
N SER A 109 -18.54 15.78 -16.38
CA SER A 109 -19.62 16.78 -16.31
C SER A 109 -19.80 17.41 -14.92
N ARG A 110 -19.69 16.60 -13.87
CA ARG A 110 -19.83 17.07 -12.48
C ARG A 110 -18.62 17.83 -11.99
N PHE A 111 -17.42 17.45 -12.42
CA PHE A 111 -16.20 18.17 -12.08
C PHE A 111 -16.17 19.57 -12.71
N PHE A 112 -16.55 19.69 -13.98
CA PHE A 112 -16.67 21.00 -14.62
C PHE A 112 -17.70 21.89 -13.92
N ARG A 113 -18.91 21.38 -13.69
CA ARG A 113 -19.98 22.08 -12.96
C ARG A 113 -19.51 22.51 -11.56
N ASP A 114 -18.90 21.62 -10.79
CA ASP A 114 -18.53 21.89 -9.41
C ASP A 114 -17.27 22.79 -9.30
N ALA A 115 -16.46 22.86 -10.35
CA ALA A 115 -15.35 23.80 -10.44
C ALA A 115 -15.80 25.24 -10.77
N GLU A 116 -17.03 25.44 -11.27
CA GLU A 116 -17.55 26.77 -11.61
C GLU A 116 -17.43 27.76 -10.42
N GLY A 117 -17.10 29.01 -10.75
CA GLY A 117 -16.84 30.06 -9.77
C GLY A 117 -15.50 29.93 -9.03
N THR A 118 -14.66 28.95 -9.39
CA THR A 118 -13.30 28.80 -8.86
C THR A 118 -12.25 29.00 -9.97
N THR A 119 -10.99 29.17 -9.59
CA THR A 119 -9.85 29.16 -10.52
C THR A 119 -9.39 27.75 -10.90
N PHE A 120 -9.93 26.71 -10.24
CA PHE A 120 -9.46 25.34 -10.37
C PHE A 120 -9.74 24.78 -11.76
N LYS A 121 -8.78 24.06 -12.31
CA LYS A 121 -8.83 23.55 -13.68
C LYS A 121 -9.16 22.07 -13.71
N ILE A 122 -9.93 21.69 -14.72
CA ILE A 122 -10.27 20.30 -15.01
C ILE A 122 -9.69 19.96 -16.38
N ALA A 123 -8.92 18.88 -16.44
CA ALA A 123 -8.40 18.30 -17.66
C ALA A 123 -8.79 16.81 -17.72
N LEU A 124 -9.00 16.31 -18.92
CA LEU A 124 -9.11 14.88 -19.15
C LEU A 124 -7.71 14.26 -19.12
N CYS A 125 -7.58 13.12 -18.46
CA CYS A 125 -6.48 12.19 -18.69
C CYS A 125 -7.04 10.99 -19.47
N ILE A 126 -6.48 10.77 -20.66
CA ILE A 126 -6.78 9.59 -21.47
C ILE A 126 -5.96 8.43 -20.89
N ASP A 127 -6.62 7.44 -20.30
CA ASP A 127 -5.98 6.22 -19.77
C ASP A 127 -5.13 5.54 -20.86
N ARG A 128 -5.72 5.28 -22.03
CA ARG A 128 -5.03 4.62 -23.15
C ARG A 128 -5.53 5.08 -24.52
N LEU A 129 -4.64 5.08 -25.51
CA LEU A 129 -4.98 5.43 -26.90
C LEU A 129 -5.43 4.26 -27.77
N ASN A 130 -5.30 3.01 -27.31
CA ASN A 130 -5.60 1.82 -28.11
C ASN A 130 -7.11 1.59 -28.33
N TYR A 131 -7.73 2.48 -29.11
CA TYR A 131 -9.13 2.46 -29.53
C TYR A 131 -9.24 2.72 -31.05
N PRO A 132 -10.32 2.24 -31.69
CA PRO A 132 -10.63 2.59 -33.08
C PRO A 132 -10.78 4.11 -33.27
N ASP A 133 -10.36 4.62 -34.43
CA ASP A 133 -10.33 6.06 -34.70
C ASP A 133 -11.73 6.68 -34.77
N ASP A 134 -12.71 5.98 -35.34
CA ASP A 134 -14.11 6.43 -35.38
C ASP A 134 -14.70 6.57 -33.97
N TYR A 135 -14.33 5.66 -33.07
CA TYR A 135 -14.70 5.71 -31.66
C TYR A 135 -14.12 6.93 -30.95
N LEU A 136 -12.82 7.19 -31.13
CA LEU A 136 -12.17 8.39 -30.58
C LEU A 136 -12.72 9.67 -31.21
N LEU A 137 -12.90 9.75 -32.53
CA LEU A 137 -13.50 10.90 -33.20
C LEU A 137 -14.87 11.26 -32.63
N LYS A 138 -15.69 10.24 -32.33
CA LYS A 138 -17.01 10.43 -31.73
C LYS A 138 -16.90 10.92 -30.29
N HIS A 139 -16.14 10.21 -29.46
CA HIS A 139 -16.19 10.39 -28.01
C HIS A 139 -15.20 11.44 -27.49
N LEU A 140 -13.94 11.41 -27.91
CA LEU A 140 -12.96 12.47 -27.61
C LEU A 140 -13.38 13.79 -28.29
N GLY A 141 -13.80 13.73 -29.56
CA GLY A 141 -14.31 14.91 -30.26
C GLY A 141 -15.58 15.48 -29.61
N GLY A 142 -16.48 14.62 -29.11
CA GLY A 142 -17.64 15.01 -28.31
C GLY A 142 -17.26 15.70 -27.00
N PHE A 143 -16.28 15.17 -26.27
CA PHE A 143 -15.74 15.79 -25.07
C PHE A 143 -15.16 17.18 -25.32
N ILE A 144 -14.24 17.32 -26.29
CA ILE A 144 -13.61 18.60 -26.64
C ILE A 144 -14.68 19.62 -27.03
N ARG A 145 -15.64 19.24 -27.88
CA ARG A 145 -16.73 20.12 -28.30
C ARG A 145 -17.55 20.65 -27.12
N THR A 146 -17.73 19.82 -26.10
CA THR A 146 -18.58 20.13 -24.94
C THR A 146 -17.88 21.08 -23.98
N TYR A 147 -16.59 20.89 -23.72
CA TYR A 147 -15.88 21.57 -22.63
C TYR A 147 -14.77 22.53 -23.05
N LYS A 148 -14.38 22.60 -24.34
CA LYS A 148 -13.29 23.47 -24.80
C LYS A 148 -13.49 24.95 -24.46
N ASP A 149 -14.73 25.40 -24.29
CA ASP A 149 -15.10 26.78 -23.96
C ASP A 149 -15.51 26.97 -22.48
N HIS A 150 -15.46 25.91 -21.67
CA HIS A 150 -15.80 25.98 -20.24
C HIS A 150 -14.75 26.81 -19.44
N PRO A 151 -15.13 27.71 -18.51
CA PRO A 151 -14.17 28.56 -17.78
C PRO A 151 -13.10 27.80 -16.99
N ASN A 152 -13.46 26.63 -16.47
CA ASN A 152 -12.56 25.72 -15.74
C ASN A 152 -11.77 24.74 -16.63
N ALA A 153 -11.91 24.79 -17.95
CA ALA A 153 -10.98 24.07 -18.83
C ALA A 153 -9.62 24.78 -18.84
N CYS A 154 -8.54 24.04 -18.64
CA CYS A 154 -7.19 24.57 -18.86
C CYS A 154 -6.93 24.72 -20.36
N ARG A 155 -6.29 25.83 -20.75
CA ARG A 155 -5.98 26.13 -22.14
C ARG A 155 -4.55 26.62 -22.31
N ILE A 156 -3.93 26.17 -23.39
CA ILE A 156 -2.64 26.64 -23.90
C ILE A 156 -2.84 26.96 -25.37
N ASP A 157 -2.40 28.14 -25.82
CA ASP A 157 -2.60 28.64 -27.19
C ASP A 157 -4.07 28.56 -27.64
N GLY A 158 -5.01 28.81 -26.72
CA GLY A 158 -6.46 28.71 -26.96
C GLY A 158 -7.02 27.28 -27.08
N LYS A 159 -6.16 26.24 -27.03
CA LYS A 159 -6.55 24.84 -27.12
C LYS A 159 -6.74 24.24 -25.73
N MET A 160 -7.76 23.40 -25.58
CA MET A 160 -8.00 22.66 -24.34
C MET A 160 -6.83 21.70 -24.05
N VAL A 161 -6.36 21.65 -22.80
CA VAL A 161 -5.30 20.73 -22.37
C VAL A 161 -5.87 19.34 -22.09
N ILE A 162 -5.21 18.31 -22.62
CA ILE A 162 -5.53 16.90 -22.40
C ILE A 162 -4.26 16.11 -22.06
N PHE A 163 -4.29 15.35 -20.97
CA PHE A 163 -3.23 14.42 -20.59
C PHE A 163 -3.44 13.06 -21.25
N VAL A 164 -2.36 12.33 -21.54
CA VAL A 164 -2.40 10.99 -22.13
C VAL A 164 -1.44 10.06 -21.41
N TYR A 165 -1.99 9.15 -20.59
CA TYR A 165 -1.22 8.22 -19.74
C TYR A 165 -0.57 7.11 -20.53
N ASN A 166 -1.33 6.38 -21.33
CA ASN A 166 -0.80 5.27 -22.10
C ASN A 166 -0.95 5.48 -23.60
N ILE A 167 0.15 5.86 -24.24
CA ILE A 167 0.23 6.00 -25.70
C ILE A 167 0.45 4.68 -26.43
N ALA A 168 0.63 3.55 -25.72
CA ALA A 168 0.85 2.27 -26.35
C ALA A 168 -0.37 1.80 -27.16
N GLY A 169 -0.11 1.05 -28.24
CA GLY A 169 -1.14 0.45 -29.09
C GLY A 169 -1.70 1.37 -30.19
N LYS A 170 -1.29 2.64 -30.26
CA LYS A 170 -1.56 3.54 -31.40
C LYS A 170 -0.26 4.10 -31.93
N LYS A 171 -0.03 3.98 -33.24
CA LYS A 171 1.18 4.55 -33.86
C LYS A 171 1.09 6.07 -33.95
N THR A 172 2.23 6.74 -33.94
CA THR A 172 2.30 8.21 -34.00
C THR A 172 1.64 8.76 -35.26
N GLU A 173 1.78 8.10 -36.41
CA GLU A 173 1.15 8.52 -37.67
C GLU A 173 -0.38 8.39 -37.64
N GLU A 174 -0.89 7.31 -37.05
CA GLU A 174 -2.34 7.08 -36.86
C GLU A 174 -2.92 8.14 -35.92
N TRP A 175 -2.21 8.43 -34.82
CA TRP A 175 -2.57 9.49 -33.90
C TRP A 175 -2.60 10.87 -34.57
N LEU A 176 -1.59 11.19 -35.37
CA LEU A 176 -1.55 12.44 -36.13
C LEU A 176 -2.68 12.55 -37.14
N ALA A 177 -3.03 11.48 -37.85
CA ALA A 177 -4.16 11.45 -38.78
C ALA A 177 -5.50 11.71 -38.06
N LEU A 178 -5.71 11.08 -36.91
CA LEU A 178 -6.87 11.32 -36.04
C LEU A 178 -6.94 12.79 -35.58
N ARG A 179 -5.83 13.36 -35.12
CA ARG A 179 -5.74 14.76 -34.71
C ARG A 179 -6.03 15.73 -35.84
N GLN A 180 -5.53 15.46 -37.05
CA GLN A 180 -5.85 16.27 -38.23
C GLN A 180 -7.34 16.29 -38.52
N GLU A 181 -8.02 15.15 -38.36
CA GLU A 181 -9.47 15.07 -38.54
C GLU A 181 -10.26 15.80 -37.45
N LEU A 182 -9.81 15.74 -36.19
CA LEU A 182 -10.36 16.58 -35.11
C LEU A 182 -10.15 18.08 -35.39
N ALA A 183 -8.97 18.47 -35.86
CA ALA A 183 -8.63 19.85 -36.18
C ALA A 183 -9.51 20.42 -37.30
N LYS A 184 -9.77 19.66 -38.37
CA LYS A 184 -10.72 20.06 -39.44
C LYS A 184 -12.12 20.36 -38.92
N ARG A 185 -12.51 19.78 -37.79
CA ARG A 185 -13.80 19.97 -37.12
C ARG A 185 -13.76 21.09 -36.06
N GLY A 186 -12.63 21.79 -35.90
CA GLY A 186 -12.45 22.80 -34.85
C GLY A 186 -12.36 22.21 -33.44
N LEU A 187 -11.87 20.98 -33.32
CA LEU A 187 -11.79 20.18 -32.09
C LEU A 187 -10.34 19.78 -31.76
N ASP A 188 -9.36 20.58 -32.18
CA ASP A 188 -7.96 20.36 -31.78
C ASP A 188 -7.74 20.70 -30.29
N ALA A 189 -6.73 20.07 -29.70
CA ALA A 189 -6.37 20.18 -28.29
C ALA A 189 -4.84 20.24 -28.11
N TYR A 190 -4.40 20.64 -26.92
CA TYR A 190 -3.00 20.63 -26.51
C TYR A 190 -2.74 19.36 -25.71
N TYR A 191 -1.90 18.45 -26.22
CA TYR A 191 -1.71 17.14 -25.62
C TYR A 191 -0.39 17.03 -24.87
N ILE A 192 -0.48 16.53 -23.64
CA ILE A 192 0.65 16.25 -22.76
C ILE A 192 0.70 14.73 -22.55
N ALA A 193 1.77 14.07 -22.97
CA ALA A 193 1.84 12.61 -22.97
C ALA A 193 2.90 12.07 -22.02
N GLN A 194 2.61 10.92 -21.41
CA GLN A 194 3.64 10.10 -20.80
C GLN A 194 4.34 9.28 -21.90
N PRO A 195 5.63 9.53 -22.18
CA PRO A 195 6.29 8.93 -23.33
C PRO A 195 6.60 7.43 -23.12
N MET A 196 6.80 7.02 -21.87
CA MET A 196 7.17 5.67 -21.46
C MET A 196 6.66 5.37 -20.05
N HIS A 197 6.44 4.08 -19.76
CA HIS A 197 5.92 3.58 -18.48
C HIS A 197 6.69 4.12 -17.25
N GLU A 198 6.04 4.20 -16.10
CA GLU A 198 6.60 4.79 -14.85
C GLU A 198 7.71 3.94 -14.21
N THR A 199 7.92 2.74 -14.75
CA THR A 199 9.04 1.83 -14.42
C THR A 199 10.24 1.95 -15.37
N SER A 200 10.22 2.88 -16.33
CA SER A 200 11.35 3.13 -17.26
C SER A 200 12.21 4.31 -16.78
N MET A 201 13.34 4.60 -17.42
CA MET A 201 14.21 5.75 -17.08
C MET A 201 14.26 6.82 -18.19
N TRP A 202 13.32 6.77 -19.14
CA TRP A 202 13.30 7.66 -20.32
C TRP A 202 14.65 7.71 -21.06
N ASN A 203 15.34 6.58 -21.09
CA ASN A 203 16.70 6.44 -21.61
C ASN A 203 16.74 6.06 -23.10
N ASP A 204 15.60 6.10 -23.80
CA ASP A 204 15.50 5.94 -25.25
C ASP A 204 15.19 7.30 -25.91
N PRO A 205 16.21 8.03 -26.39
CA PRO A 205 16.01 9.31 -27.04
C PRO A 205 15.22 9.21 -28.35
N ALA A 206 15.29 8.08 -29.06
CA ALA A 206 14.54 7.91 -30.31
C ALA A 206 13.05 7.84 -30.00
N ARG A 207 12.67 7.08 -28.97
CA ARG A 207 11.29 7.04 -28.49
C ARG A 207 10.80 8.40 -28.01
N LEU A 208 11.59 9.14 -27.23
CA LEU A 208 11.20 10.48 -26.78
C LEU A 208 10.94 11.43 -27.96
N ARG A 209 11.79 11.40 -29.00
CA ARG A 209 11.60 12.21 -30.21
C ARG A 209 10.33 11.82 -30.97
N GLU A 210 10.11 10.53 -31.16
CA GLU A 210 8.91 10.01 -31.82
C GLU A 210 7.63 10.48 -31.12
N VAL A 211 7.60 10.44 -29.78
CA VAL A 211 6.46 10.96 -29.01
C VAL A 211 6.29 12.46 -29.24
N LEU A 212 7.37 13.24 -29.24
CA LEU A 212 7.31 14.69 -29.47
C LEU A 212 6.89 15.07 -30.91
N ASP A 213 6.94 14.15 -31.87
CA ASP A 213 6.34 14.36 -33.20
C ASP A 213 4.80 14.41 -33.12
N GLY A 214 4.19 13.65 -32.20
CA GLY A 214 2.73 13.52 -32.03
C GLY A 214 2.10 14.33 -30.88
N PHE A 215 2.90 14.80 -29.93
CA PHE A 215 2.45 15.46 -28.69
C PHE A 215 3.28 16.72 -28.38
N GLU A 216 2.65 17.73 -27.80
CA GLU A 216 3.30 19.03 -27.57
C GLU A 216 4.20 19.04 -26.33
N SER A 217 3.90 18.22 -25.32
CA SER A 217 4.59 18.22 -24.03
C SER A 217 4.71 16.82 -23.44
N LEU A 218 5.61 16.66 -22.47
CA LEU A 218 5.82 15.42 -21.74
C LEU A 218 5.33 15.57 -20.29
N TYR A 219 4.64 14.56 -19.77
CA TYR A 219 4.43 14.44 -18.33
C TYR A 219 4.95 13.11 -17.79
N ASP A 220 5.40 13.16 -16.54
CA ASP A 220 5.75 11.97 -15.79
C ASP A 220 4.63 11.65 -14.79
N PHE A 221 4.17 10.40 -14.76
CA PHE A 221 3.27 9.88 -13.72
C PHE A 221 4.02 9.60 -12.41
N GLY A 222 5.30 9.93 -12.32
CA GLY A 222 6.10 9.83 -11.11
C GLY A 222 6.78 8.47 -10.96
N CYS A 223 7.92 8.46 -10.29
CA CYS A 223 8.81 7.33 -10.31
C CYS A 223 8.99 6.74 -8.90
N ASN A 224 8.86 5.42 -8.77
CA ASN A 224 8.96 4.72 -7.48
C ASN A 224 9.92 3.53 -7.62
N GLY A 225 10.72 3.25 -6.59
CA GLY A 225 11.67 2.13 -6.60
C GLY A 225 12.97 2.40 -7.37
N PHE A 226 13.42 3.64 -7.40
CA PHE A 226 14.68 4.06 -8.04
C PHE A 226 15.51 4.93 -7.10
N PHE A 227 16.81 5.02 -7.35
CA PHE A 227 17.66 5.93 -6.57
C PHE A 227 17.41 7.39 -6.99
N PRO A 228 17.63 8.36 -6.08
CA PRO A 228 17.38 9.78 -6.37
C PRO A 228 18.04 10.29 -7.65
N GLU A 229 19.28 9.85 -7.91
CA GLU A 229 20.01 10.27 -9.11
C GLU A 229 19.40 9.73 -10.41
N GLN A 230 18.81 8.53 -10.37
CA GLN A 230 18.12 7.96 -11.53
C GLN A 230 16.80 8.71 -11.80
N MET A 231 16.10 9.13 -10.75
CA MET A 231 14.89 9.96 -10.89
C MET A 231 15.22 11.32 -11.52
N LYS A 232 16.33 11.96 -11.10
CA LYS A 232 16.83 13.19 -11.73
C LYS A 232 17.20 12.97 -13.19
N GLU A 233 17.90 11.89 -13.50
CA GLU A 233 18.31 11.53 -14.86
C GLU A 233 17.10 11.31 -15.78
N ARG A 234 16.06 10.62 -15.31
CA ARG A 234 14.81 10.40 -16.07
C ARG A 234 14.22 11.73 -16.56
N LEU A 235 14.06 12.71 -15.69
CA LEU A 235 13.52 14.02 -16.08
C LEU A 235 14.51 14.85 -16.92
N ALA A 236 15.82 14.67 -16.71
CA ALA A 236 16.85 15.30 -17.55
C ALA A 236 16.76 14.84 -19.00
N ASN A 237 16.51 13.54 -19.23
CA ASN A 237 16.29 12.98 -20.56
C ASN A 237 15.06 13.59 -21.24
N GLY A 238 13.95 13.72 -20.51
CA GLY A 238 12.74 14.40 -21.00
C GLY A 238 12.99 15.87 -21.36
N ARG A 239 13.68 16.62 -20.49
CA ARG A 239 14.04 18.02 -20.74
C ARG A 239 14.96 18.17 -21.97
N ALA A 240 15.92 17.27 -22.14
CA ALA A 240 16.82 17.29 -23.29
C ALA A 240 16.06 17.05 -24.61
N ALA A 241 15.15 16.06 -24.63
CA ALA A 241 14.33 15.78 -25.80
C ALA A 241 13.40 16.96 -26.18
N LEU A 242 12.79 17.61 -25.18
CA LEU A 242 12.00 18.83 -25.39
C LEU A 242 12.84 19.95 -26.00
N LYS A 243 14.01 20.26 -25.43
CA LYS A 243 14.92 21.29 -25.99
C LYS A 243 15.31 21.02 -27.45
N GLU A 244 15.46 19.76 -27.84
CA GLU A 244 15.82 19.36 -29.20
C GLU A 244 14.64 19.49 -30.18
N LYS A 245 13.43 19.05 -29.80
CA LYS A 245 12.30 18.85 -30.72
C LYS A 245 11.11 19.79 -30.55
N ARG A 246 10.84 20.21 -29.31
CA ARG A 246 9.69 21.04 -28.91
C ARG A 246 10.18 22.03 -27.84
N PRO A 247 11.02 23.02 -28.21
CA PRO A 247 11.55 23.98 -27.24
C PRO A 247 10.46 24.85 -26.58
N ASP A 248 9.26 24.88 -27.15
CA ASP A 248 8.02 25.48 -26.66
C ASP A 248 7.14 24.51 -25.83
N GLY A 249 7.53 23.23 -25.77
CA GLY A 249 6.88 22.19 -25.00
C GLY A 249 7.29 22.20 -23.52
N MET A 250 6.36 21.75 -22.68
CA MET A 250 6.54 21.68 -21.23
C MET A 250 7.00 20.30 -20.77
N LEU A 251 7.77 20.30 -19.70
CA LEU A 251 8.02 19.13 -18.87
C LEU A 251 7.17 19.22 -17.61
N VAL A 252 6.24 18.28 -17.44
CA VAL A 252 5.45 18.14 -16.22
C VAL A 252 6.09 17.08 -15.33
N GLY A 253 6.65 17.49 -14.20
CA GLY A 253 7.34 16.59 -13.27
C GLY A 253 6.36 15.78 -12.41
N GLY A 254 6.53 14.46 -12.39
CA GLY A 254 5.69 13.53 -11.64
C GLY A 254 6.13 13.40 -10.19
N ILE A 255 5.17 13.44 -9.25
CA ILE A 255 5.43 13.34 -7.81
C ILE A 255 4.71 12.11 -7.25
N ALA A 256 5.46 11.06 -6.93
CA ALA A 256 4.94 9.81 -6.37
C ALA A 256 5.45 9.57 -4.93
N VAL A 257 4.72 8.76 -4.16
CA VAL A 257 4.98 8.53 -2.72
C VAL A 257 5.59 7.16 -2.40
N GLY A 258 5.51 6.21 -3.33
CA GLY A 258 5.61 4.78 -3.08
C GLY A 258 4.42 4.07 -3.76
N TYR A 259 4.26 2.77 -3.53
CA TYR A 259 3.17 2.00 -4.13
C TYR A 259 2.81 0.77 -3.28
N ILE A 260 1.53 0.53 -3.05
CA ILE A 260 1.02 -0.73 -2.49
C ILE A 260 -0.18 -1.16 -3.33
N GLY A 261 -0.01 -2.17 -4.18
CA GLY A 261 -1.11 -2.71 -4.96
C GLY A 261 -2.08 -3.46 -4.06
N PHE A 262 -3.36 -3.11 -4.11
CA PHE A 262 -4.46 -3.77 -3.38
C PHE A 262 -4.54 -5.26 -3.73
N SER A 263 -4.40 -5.58 -5.02
CA SER A 263 -4.44 -6.98 -5.50
C SER A 263 -3.26 -7.36 -6.39
N SER A 264 -2.46 -6.43 -6.91
CA SER A 264 -1.44 -6.74 -7.93
C SER A 264 -0.12 -7.32 -7.41
N ALA A 265 -0.01 -7.58 -6.10
CA ALA A 265 1.23 -8.02 -5.43
C ALA A 265 2.42 -7.04 -5.57
N PHE A 266 2.26 -5.89 -6.23
CA PHE A 266 3.32 -4.92 -6.33
C PHE A 266 3.44 -4.11 -5.04
N TYR A 267 4.66 -4.05 -4.53
CA TYR A 267 5.09 -3.11 -3.52
C TYR A 267 6.22 -2.28 -4.12
N ARG A 268 6.23 -0.97 -3.91
CA ARG A 268 7.39 -0.12 -4.17
C ARG A 268 7.64 0.77 -2.95
N PRO A 269 8.90 0.89 -2.52
CA PRO A 269 9.25 1.48 -1.24
C PRO A 269 8.89 2.97 -1.16
N PHE A 270 8.39 3.38 0.01
CA PHE A 270 8.07 4.78 0.32
C PHE A 270 9.30 5.52 0.87
N LEU A 271 10.25 4.76 1.46
CA LEU A 271 11.43 5.25 2.17
C LEU A 271 11.04 6.28 3.23
N ASN A 272 10.03 5.96 4.04
CA ASN A 272 9.32 6.91 4.90
C ASN A 272 8.69 8.04 4.06
N THR A 273 9.23 9.26 4.10
CA THR A 273 8.84 10.35 3.18
C THR A 273 9.77 10.50 1.99
N GLY A 274 10.86 9.71 1.93
CA GLY A 274 11.95 9.85 0.98
C GLY A 274 11.52 9.79 -0.49
N THR A 275 10.70 8.83 -0.89
CA THR A 275 10.27 8.69 -2.30
C THR A 275 9.56 9.93 -2.82
N LEU A 276 8.67 10.53 -2.01
CA LEU A 276 8.02 11.82 -2.35
C LEU A 276 9.05 12.93 -2.51
N ARG A 277 9.99 13.04 -1.56
CA ARG A 277 11.02 14.09 -1.57
C ARG A 277 11.95 13.95 -2.78
N HIS A 278 12.35 12.73 -3.12
CA HIS A 278 13.24 12.46 -4.26
C HIS A 278 12.59 12.82 -5.60
N ASN A 279 11.29 12.55 -5.79
CA ASN A 279 10.57 12.98 -7.00
C ASN A 279 10.50 14.51 -7.10
N TRP A 280 10.23 15.20 -5.99
CA TRP A 280 10.27 16.67 -5.96
C TRP A 280 11.66 17.24 -6.24
N GLU A 281 12.70 16.65 -5.68
CA GLU A 281 14.08 17.01 -5.94
C GLU A 281 14.47 16.80 -7.41
N ALA A 282 13.95 15.75 -8.06
CA ALA A 282 14.10 15.54 -9.50
C ALA A 282 13.39 16.60 -10.34
N ALA A 283 12.16 16.97 -9.98
CA ALA A 283 11.40 18.03 -10.65
C ALA A 283 12.10 19.40 -10.54
N LEU A 284 12.61 19.74 -9.35
CA LEU A 284 13.39 20.96 -9.11
C LEU A 284 14.71 20.97 -9.90
N ALA A 285 15.43 19.85 -9.92
CA ALA A 285 16.73 19.75 -10.60
C ALA A 285 16.62 19.92 -12.13
N ASN A 286 15.45 19.64 -12.70
CA ASN A 286 15.19 19.70 -14.14
C ASN A 286 14.29 20.87 -14.56
N ASP A 287 14.08 21.82 -13.64
CA ASP A 287 13.26 23.01 -13.82
C ASP A 287 11.90 22.68 -14.42
N ALA A 288 11.17 21.72 -13.82
CA ALA A 288 9.86 21.29 -14.32
C ALA A 288 8.91 22.49 -14.46
N ASP A 289 8.23 22.60 -15.60
CA ASP A 289 7.36 23.72 -15.95
C ASP A 289 6.06 23.66 -15.14
N TRP A 290 5.50 22.45 -15.02
CA TRP A 290 4.40 22.08 -14.13
C TRP A 290 4.79 20.84 -13.30
N VAL A 291 3.98 20.51 -12.30
CA VAL A 291 4.07 19.23 -11.58
C VAL A 291 2.72 18.51 -11.56
N CYS A 292 2.74 17.19 -11.49
CA CYS A 292 1.56 16.35 -11.33
C CYS A 292 1.80 15.31 -10.23
N ILE A 293 0.96 15.29 -9.20
CA ILE A 293 1.03 14.25 -8.17
C ILE A 293 0.36 12.96 -8.64
N THR A 294 0.88 11.84 -8.15
CA THR A 294 0.39 10.49 -8.40
C THR A 294 0.15 9.82 -7.06
N THR A 295 -1.09 9.79 -6.56
CA THR A 295 -2.34 10.33 -7.16
C THR A 295 -3.13 11.11 -6.11
N TRP A 296 -4.21 11.79 -6.49
CA TRP A 296 -5.12 12.39 -5.51
C TRP A 296 -5.81 11.32 -4.66
N ASN A 297 -6.40 10.30 -5.30
CA ASN A 297 -7.34 9.37 -4.65
C ASN A 297 -7.21 7.88 -5.04
N ASP A 298 -6.10 7.39 -5.59
CA ASP A 298 -6.00 5.97 -5.94
C ASP A 298 -5.70 5.09 -4.71
N TYR A 299 -6.76 4.51 -4.15
CA TYR A 299 -6.69 3.55 -3.05
C TYR A 299 -6.49 2.10 -3.49
N ILE A 300 -6.62 1.77 -4.79
CA ILE A 300 -6.20 0.46 -5.29
C ILE A 300 -4.67 0.39 -5.30
N GLU A 301 -3.99 1.48 -5.64
CA GLU A 301 -2.53 1.53 -5.67
C GLU A 301 -1.90 2.10 -4.39
N HIS A 302 -2.74 2.62 -3.50
CA HIS A 302 -2.39 3.30 -2.26
C HIS A 302 -1.37 4.43 -2.48
N THR A 303 -1.58 5.19 -3.54
CA THR A 303 -0.75 6.35 -3.94
C THR A 303 -1.40 7.68 -3.58
N GLN A 304 -2.57 7.66 -2.92
CA GLN A 304 -3.37 8.84 -2.63
C GLN A 304 -2.63 9.88 -1.77
N PHE A 305 -2.84 11.16 -2.12
CA PHE A 305 -2.44 12.31 -1.30
C PHE A 305 -3.61 12.86 -0.50
N GLU A 306 -4.87 12.61 -0.90
CA GLU A 306 -6.01 13.19 -0.19
C GLU A 306 -6.01 12.85 1.31
N PRO A 307 -6.63 13.69 2.16
CA PRO A 307 -6.64 13.45 3.60
C PRO A 307 -7.20 12.07 3.94
N SER A 308 -6.41 11.28 4.67
CA SER A 308 -6.67 9.85 4.87
C SER A 308 -6.52 9.41 6.33
N ALA A 309 -7.11 8.27 6.70
CA ALA A 309 -7.18 7.84 8.09
C ALA A 309 -5.81 7.54 8.71
N ILE A 310 -4.86 7.06 7.90
CA ILE A 310 -3.49 6.72 8.36
C ILE A 310 -2.54 7.91 8.27
N ASN A 311 -2.52 8.61 7.13
CA ASN A 311 -1.53 9.66 6.86
C ASN A 311 -2.05 11.08 7.11
N ARG A 312 -3.33 11.25 7.45
CA ARG A 312 -3.99 12.56 7.60
C ARG A 312 -3.65 13.43 6.40
N ASP A 313 -3.18 14.66 6.62
CA ASP A 313 -2.72 15.57 5.57
C ASP A 313 -1.19 15.66 5.46
N ALA A 314 -0.45 14.72 6.05
CA ALA A 314 1.01 14.78 6.12
C ALA A 314 1.65 14.89 4.73
N LEU A 315 1.21 14.07 3.77
CA LEU A 315 1.73 14.09 2.40
C LEU A 315 1.44 15.42 1.69
N LEU A 316 0.25 16.01 1.90
CA LEU A 316 -0.14 17.28 1.33
C LEU A 316 0.69 18.45 1.86
N LEU A 317 1.08 18.41 3.14
CA LEU A 317 1.94 19.44 3.74
C LEU A 317 3.38 19.34 3.24
N ILE A 318 3.90 18.12 3.09
CA ILE A 318 5.22 17.92 2.48
C ILE A 318 5.19 18.44 1.04
N ASN A 319 4.16 18.09 0.28
CA ASN A 319 3.93 18.62 -1.05
C ASN A 319 3.89 20.15 -1.06
N ARG A 320 3.17 20.76 -0.10
CA ARG A 320 3.05 22.21 0.01
C ARG A 320 4.40 22.90 0.23
N GLU A 321 5.28 22.34 1.06
CA GLU A 321 6.62 22.90 1.30
C GLU A 321 7.43 22.95 0.00
N TYR A 322 7.42 21.87 -0.78
CA TYR A 322 8.11 21.84 -2.07
C TYR A 322 7.43 22.71 -3.12
N LEU A 323 6.10 22.79 -3.10
CA LEU A 323 5.34 23.67 -3.97
C LEU A 323 5.71 25.14 -3.74
N ASP A 324 5.82 25.55 -2.47
CA ASP A 324 6.25 26.91 -2.12
C ASP A 324 7.69 27.17 -2.60
N LYS A 325 8.60 26.21 -2.38
CA LYS A 325 9.98 26.28 -2.90
C LYS A 325 10.03 26.40 -4.42
N TRP A 326 9.25 25.59 -5.15
CA TRP A 326 9.23 25.57 -6.61
C TRP A 326 8.61 26.84 -7.19
N ARG A 327 7.57 27.39 -6.56
CA ARG A 327 6.94 28.67 -6.96
C ARG A 327 7.75 29.89 -6.54
N GLY A 328 8.75 29.72 -5.66
CA GLY A 328 9.46 30.84 -5.05
C GLY A 328 8.57 31.64 -4.09
N THR A 329 7.52 31.03 -3.54
CA THR A 329 6.67 31.64 -2.52
C THR A 329 7.27 31.39 -1.14
N VAL A 330 7.18 32.40 -0.27
CA VAL A 330 7.69 32.30 1.10
C VAL A 330 6.62 31.65 1.98
N PRO A 331 6.90 30.53 2.64
CA PRO A 331 5.96 29.94 3.59
C PRO A 331 5.62 30.93 4.72
N PRO A 332 4.38 30.93 5.23
CA PRO A 332 4.01 31.80 6.33
C PRO A 332 4.81 31.47 7.59
N ALA A 333 5.00 32.48 8.45
CA ALA A 333 5.59 32.29 9.77
C ALA A 333 4.80 31.26 10.58
N ARG A 334 5.49 30.28 11.19
CA ARG A 334 4.87 29.15 11.88
C ARG A 334 5.78 28.56 12.96
N PRO A 335 5.22 27.91 13.99
CA PRO A 335 5.98 27.10 14.95
C PRO A 335 6.62 25.87 14.28
N PRO A 336 7.54 25.17 14.98
CA PRO A 336 8.14 23.95 14.46
C PRO A 336 7.04 22.90 14.28
N ARG A 337 6.95 22.33 13.08
CA ARG A 337 6.04 21.22 12.77
C ARG A 337 6.88 19.99 12.47
N VAL A 338 6.57 18.87 13.12
CA VAL A 338 7.32 17.62 12.99
C VAL A 338 6.40 16.50 12.55
N ILE A 339 6.88 15.67 11.62
CA ILE A 339 6.28 14.41 11.19
C ILE A 339 7.22 13.28 11.64
N TYR A 340 6.64 12.27 12.28
CA TYR A 340 7.29 10.99 12.54
C TYR A 340 6.80 9.98 11.50
N SER A 341 7.73 9.31 10.82
CA SER A 341 7.38 8.32 9.80
C SER A 341 8.17 7.03 9.95
N TYR A 342 7.48 5.90 9.87
CA TYR A 342 8.02 4.55 10.05
C TYR A 342 7.01 3.52 9.57
N HIS A 343 7.44 2.27 9.41
CA HIS A 343 6.53 1.14 9.23
C HIS A 343 5.88 0.75 10.55
N GLU A 344 4.56 0.56 10.55
CA GLU A 344 3.83 0.11 11.74
C GLU A 344 4.07 -1.35 12.10
N GLU A 345 4.55 -2.16 11.15
CA GLU A 345 5.00 -3.52 11.41
C GLU A 345 6.40 -3.74 10.82
N THR A 346 7.21 -4.55 11.50
CA THR A 346 8.54 -4.94 11.03
C THR A 346 8.71 -6.44 11.09
N VAL A 347 9.54 -6.99 10.20
CA VAL A 347 9.85 -8.42 10.21
C VAL A 347 10.99 -8.67 11.18
N ALA A 348 10.92 -9.76 11.93
CA ALA A 348 12.04 -10.20 12.73
C ALA A 348 13.28 -10.39 11.84
N GLY A 349 14.38 -9.69 12.15
CA GLY A 349 15.63 -9.75 11.40
C GLY A 349 15.94 -8.46 10.62
N ASP A 350 14.92 -7.65 10.36
CA ASP A 350 15.08 -6.30 9.82
C ASP A 350 15.60 -5.34 10.90
N ASP A 351 16.25 -4.28 10.45
CA ASP A 351 16.54 -3.12 11.28
C ASP A 351 15.30 -2.22 11.36
N LEU A 352 15.17 -1.50 12.48
CA LEU A 352 14.09 -0.53 12.67
C LEU A 352 14.55 0.86 12.26
N THR A 353 13.71 1.58 11.52
CA THR A 353 13.89 3.01 11.24
C THR A 353 12.72 3.86 11.66
N ILE A 354 13.02 5.03 12.21
CA ILE A 354 12.07 6.11 12.44
C ILE A 354 12.64 7.38 11.82
N GLU A 355 11.92 7.95 10.87
CA GLU A 355 12.22 9.28 10.32
C GLU A 355 11.57 10.35 11.20
N VAL A 356 12.35 11.35 11.57
CA VAL A 356 11.89 12.60 12.17
C VAL A 356 12.15 13.71 11.15
N MET A 357 11.07 14.21 10.56
CA MET A 357 11.11 15.31 9.60
C MET A 357 10.52 16.56 10.24
N ASN A 358 11.15 17.72 10.04
CA ASN A 358 10.58 19.01 10.39
C ASN A 358 10.48 19.94 9.18
N PHE A 359 9.43 20.75 9.15
CA PHE A 359 9.28 21.84 8.18
C PHE A 359 10.10 23.07 8.59
N SER A 360 10.37 23.97 7.64
CA SER A 360 10.93 25.28 7.98
C SER A 360 10.00 26.04 8.95
N TYR A 361 10.56 26.79 9.91
CA TYR A 361 9.81 27.47 10.96
C TYR A 361 10.53 28.72 11.48
N THR A 362 9.78 29.63 12.10
CA THR A 362 10.26 30.99 12.40
C THR A 362 10.48 31.30 13.88
N THR A 363 9.92 30.48 14.79
CA THR A 363 10.08 30.61 16.25
C THR A 363 11.52 30.32 16.73
N PRO A 364 11.86 30.51 18.02
CA PRO A 364 13.15 30.12 18.58
C PRO A 364 13.50 28.64 18.33
N ASP A 365 14.79 28.32 18.45
CA ASP A 365 15.32 26.98 18.21
C ASP A 365 14.55 25.93 19.01
N ALA A 366 14.27 24.81 18.36
CA ALA A 366 13.43 23.75 18.87
C ALA A 366 14.12 22.40 18.67
N LYS A 367 13.72 21.45 19.50
CA LYS A 367 14.30 20.12 19.56
C LYS A 367 13.19 19.09 19.47
N ALA A 368 13.55 17.90 19.01
CA ALA A 368 12.71 16.72 19.07
C ALA A 368 13.39 15.59 19.84
N ARG A 369 12.58 14.75 20.49
CA ARG A 369 13.01 13.48 21.09
C ARG A 369 12.07 12.37 20.68
N VAL A 370 12.64 11.18 20.55
CA VAL A 370 11.91 9.93 20.33
C VAL A 370 12.40 8.91 21.35
N ARG A 371 11.46 8.22 21.99
CA ARG A 371 11.75 7.08 22.84
C ARG A 371 10.81 5.92 22.56
N LEU A 372 11.30 4.72 22.84
CA LEU A 372 10.64 3.45 22.62
C LEU A 372 10.39 2.78 23.97
N LEU A 373 9.19 2.25 24.16
CA LEU A 373 8.82 1.50 25.36
C LEU A 373 8.21 0.16 24.96
N ASP A 374 8.21 -0.82 25.86
CA ASP A 374 7.45 -2.04 25.65
C ASP A 374 5.95 -1.80 25.87
N ALA A 375 5.11 -2.79 25.59
CA ALA A 375 3.66 -2.69 25.81
C ALA A 375 3.28 -2.29 27.26
N ALA A 376 4.09 -2.65 28.25
CA ALA A 376 3.87 -2.32 29.67
C ALA A 376 4.36 -0.91 30.05
N GLY A 377 5.03 -0.19 29.13
CA GLY A 377 5.56 1.15 29.37
C GLY A 377 6.95 1.18 30.00
N LYS A 378 7.69 0.07 30.01
CA LYS A 378 9.11 0.07 30.37
C LYS A 378 9.93 0.65 29.22
N LEU A 379 10.84 1.58 29.53
CA LEU A 379 11.75 2.15 28.55
C LEU A 379 12.63 1.06 27.92
N LEU A 380 12.59 0.96 26.59
CA LEU A 380 13.42 0.08 25.78
C LEU A 380 14.64 0.83 25.24
N HIS A 381 14.40 2.03 24.70
CA HIS A 381 15.46 2.86 24.11
C HIS A 381 15.03 4.34 24.09
N GLU A 382 15.98 5.26 24.25
CA GLU A 382 15.78 6.69 24.00
C GLU A 382 16.88 7.16 23.05
N PHE A 383 16.47 7.71 21.90
CA PHE A 383 17.41 8.18 20.90
C PHE A 383 18.04 9.51 21.32
N PRO A 384 19.24 9.84 20.80
CA PRO A 384 19.82 11.16 20.98
C PRO A 384 18.85 12.28 20.58
N GLU A 385 18.92 13.39 21.31
CA GLU A 385 18.14 14.58 21.05
C GLU A 385 18.43 15.17 19.66
N ILE A 386 17.38 15.59 18.96
CA ILE A 386 17.44 16.09 17.59
C ILE A 386 17.26 17.60 17.60
N SER A 387 18.22 18.35 17.08
CA SER A 387 18.03 19.78 16.81
C SER A 387 17.27 19.98 15.50
N LEU A 388 16.18 20.75 15.53
CA LEU A 388 15.34 21.02 14.36
C LEU A 388 15.93 22.12 13.48
N THR A 389 15.72 22.02 12.17
CA THR A 389 16.27 22.98 11.20
C THR A 389 15.27 24.09 10.90
N ARG A 390 15.65 25.37 11.08
CA ARG A 390 14.71 26.51 10.97
C ARG A 390 14.39 26.95 9.55
N LYS A 391 15.41 27.10 8.71
CA LYS A 391 15.28 27.79 7.41
C LYS A 391 14.87 26.86 6.27
N GLU A 392 14.87 25.56 6.50
CA GLU A 392 14.60 24.55 5.49
C GLU A 392 14.01 23.30 6.14
N MET A 393 13.48 22.42 5.30
CA MET A 393 13.04 21.09 5.71
C MET A 393 14.23 20.29 6.24
N GLY A 394 14.12 19.81 7.48
CA GLY A 394 15.12 18.96 8.11
C GLY A 394 14.65 17.52 8.18
N VAL A 395 15.55 16.56 7.93
CA VAL A 395 15.26 15.13 8.07
C VAL A 395 16.36 14.45 8.88
N ARG A 396 15.94 13.59 9.81
CA ARG A 396 16.83 12.72 10.58
C ARG A 396 16.25 11.30 10.61
N THR A 397 17.07 10.32 10.25
CA THR A 397 16.72 8.90 10.37
C THR A 397 17.34 8.34 11.64
N LEU A 398 16.49 7.90 12.55
CA LEU A 398 16.85 7.15 13.73
C LEU A 398 16.82 5.67 13.38
N ARG A 399 17.82 4.91 13.86
CA ARG A 399 17.97 3.51 13.48
C ARG A 399 18.40 2.65 14.66
N LEU A 400 17.81 1.46 14.74
CA LEU A 400 18.24 0.37 15.60
C LEU A 400 18.47 -0.87 14.76
N ASN A 401 19.57 -1.56 15.02
CA ASN A 401 19.84 -2.82 14.36
C ASN A 401 19.00 -3.96 14.95
N HIS A 402 18.80 -5.03 14.18
CA HIS A 402 17.98 -6.18 14.62
C HIS A 402 18.37 -6.77 15.99
N ALA A 403 19.65 -6.70 16.39
CA ALA A 403 20.13 -7.30 17.64
C ALA A 403 19.72 -6.47 18.86
N GLU A 404 19.60 -5.15 18.71
CA GLU A 404 19.14 -4.23 19.76
C GLU A 404 17.66 -4.45 20.11
N GLN A 405 16.88 -4.96 19.14
CA GLN A 405 15.44 -5.21 19.28
C GLN A 405 15.04 -6.69 19.31
N ARG A 406 16.01 -7.60 19.54
CA ARG A 406 15.81 -9.05 19.34
C ARG A 406 14.66 -9.64 20.18
N ASP A 407 14.48 -9.11 21.40
CA ASP A 407 13.53 -9.60 22.41
C ASP A 407 12.23 -8.78 22.44
N TRP A 408 12.04 -7.87 21.47
CA TRP A 408 10.88 -6.97 21.42
C TRP A 408 9.80 -7.52 20.49
N SER A 409 8.54 -7.30 20.86
CA SER A 409 7.36 -7.68 20.07
C SER A 409 6.49 -6.45 19.75
N VAL A 410 5.86 -5.86 20.77
CA VAL A 410 5.07 -4.63 20.63
C VAL A 410 5.82 -3.46 21.23
N ILE A 411 6.10 -2.46 20.41
CA ILE A 411 6.93 -1.29 20.74
C ILE A 411 6.04 -0.06 20.71
N ARG A 412 5.91 0.61 21.85
CA ARG A 412 5.29 1.93 21.97
C ARG A 412 6.28 2.98 21.48
N VAL A 413 5.82 3.87 20.61
CA VAL A 413 6.63 4.99 20.11
C VAL A 413 6.10 6.27 20.75
N GLN A 414 6.98 7.06 21.34
CA GLN A 414 6.64 8.36 21.89
C GLN A 414 7.53 9.44 21.30
N GLY A 415 6.92 10.55 20.89
CA GLY A 415 7.57 11.72 20.33
C GLY A 415 7.33 12.98 21.18
N ALA A 416 8.31 13.88 21.23
CA ALA A 416 8.19 15.18 21.88
C ALA A 416 8.86 16.25 21.02
N VAL A 417 8.23 17.42 20.91
CA VAL A 417 8.80 18.64 20.31
C VAL A 417 8.71 19.75 21.33
N TYR A 418 9.80 20.48 21.56
CA TYR A 418 9.88 21.50 22.60
C TYR A 418 10.90 22.59 22.23
N ALA A 419 10.71 23.79 22.77
CA ALA A 419 11.65 24.88 22.55
C ALA A 419 12.95 24.67 23.37
N ALA A 420 14.03 25.32 22.95
CA ALA A 420 15.27 25.30 23.72
C ALA A 420 15.04 25.81 25.16
N GLY A 421 15.44 25.01 26.16
CA GLY A 421 15.28 25.31 27.58
C GLY A 421 14.00 24.76 28.22
N GLU A 422 13.06 24.24 27.43
CA GLU A 422 11.86 23.56 27.92
C GLU A 422 12.09 22.07 28.16
N LYS A 423 11.21 21.44 28.94
CA LYS A 423 11.21 19.99 29.15
C LYS A 423 10.38 19.28 28.07
N PRO A 424 10.82 18.12 27.56
CA PRO A 424 10.06 17.35 26.59
C PRO A 424 8.75 16.84 27.20
N GLU A 425 7.63 17.10 26.51
CA GLU A 425 6.34 16.46 26.77
C GLU A 425 6.12 15.34 25.73
N PHE A 426 6.25 14.09 26.17
CA PHE A 426 6.08 12.94 25.30
C PHE A 426 4.61 12.65 25.02
N LYS A 427 4.27 12.49 23.74
CA LYS A 427 2.96 12.06 23.26
C LYS A 427 3.05 10.66 22.67
N GLU A 428 1.99 9.88 22.83
CA GLU A 428 1.87 8.56 22.22
C GLU A 428 1.68 8.68 20.71
N LEU A 429 2.50 7.95 19.95
CA LEU A 429 2.34 7.76 18.52
C LEU A 429 1.81 6.35 18.24
N TYR A 430 1.57 6.04 16.96
CA TYR A 430 1.15 4.71 16.56
C TYR A 430 2.24 3.66 16.91
N PRO A 431 1.91 2.51 17.53
CA PRO A 431 2.90 1.52 17.95
C PRO A 431 3.51 0.76 16.77
N ILE A 432 4.64 0.10 17.00
CA ILE A 432 5.27 -0.80 16.04
C ILE A 432 5.11 -2.24 16.51
N VAL A 433 4.68 -3.14 15.63
CA VAL A 433 4.60 -4.59 15.90
C VAL A 433 5.68 -5.33 15.13
N ARG A 434 6.57 -6.00 15.83
CA ARG A 434 7.60 -6.86 15.25
C ARG A 434 7.08 -8.29 15.14
N ARG A 435 7.01 -8.81 13.90
CA ARG A 435 6.38 -10.10 13.57
C ARG A 435 7.42 -11.14 13.11
N PRO A 436 7.33 -12.40 13.56
CA PRO A 436 8.12 -13.49 12.98
C PRO A 436 7.49 -13.98 11.66
N GLY A 437 8.29 -14.02 10.59
CA GLY A 437 7.91 -14.62 9.30
C GLY A 437 7.29 -13.66 8.28
N ARG A 438 6.24 -12.91 8.64
CA ARG A 438 5.60 -11.91 7.77
C ARG A 438 4.94 -10.77 8.55
N VAL A 439 4.60 -9.68 7.86
CA VAL A 439 3.75 -8.62 8.40
C VAL A 439 2.30 -8.78 7.93
N GLU A 440 1.34 -8.31 8.73
CA GLU A 440 -0.06 -8.15 8.32
C GLU A 440 -0.25 -6.91 7.45
N SER A 441 0.56 -5.89 7.70
CA SER A 441 0.50 -4.60 7.04
C SER A 441 1.90 -4.11 6.66
N VAL A 442 2.02 -3.57 5.45
CA VAL A 442 3.25 -2.94 4.91
C VAL A 442 3.15 -1.42 4.90
N ARG A 443 2.25 -0.86 5.72
CA ARG A 443 1.98 0.58 5.75
C ARG A 443 3.11 1.34 6.42
N THR A 444 3.52 2.40 5.75
CA THR A 444 4.26 3.49 6.37
C THR A 444 3.25 4.46 7.01
N VAL A 445 3.33 4.64 8.33
CA VAL A 445 2.57 5.67 9.05
C VAL A 445 3.32 7.01 8.99
N ARG A 446 2.57 8.12 9.00
CA ARG A 446 3.10 9.49 9.02
C ARG A 446 2.27 10.31 9.99
N VAL A 447 2.77 10.48 11.21
CA VAL A 447 2.05 11.15 12.29
C VAL A 447 2.67 12.51 12.54
N ARG A 448 1.87 13.57 12.42
CA ARG A 448 2.30 14.93 12.76
C ARG A 448 2.13 15.17 14.26
N GLN A 449 3.13 15.78 14.91
CA GLN A 449 3.05 16.13 16.33
C GLN A 449 1.82 17.02 16.62
N ASP A 450 1.53 17.98 15.75
CA ASP A 450 0.41 18.92 15.88
C ASP A 450 -0.96 18.25 15.74
N ASP A 451 -1.01 17.05 15.16
CA ASP A 451 -2.26 16.28 15.08
C ASP A 451 -2.60 15.63 16.41
N LEU A 452 -1.69 15.59 17.38
CA LEU A 452 -1.91 14.85 18.61
C LEU A 452 -2.85 15.63 19.55
N THR A 453 -3.99 15.03 19.88
CA THR A 453 -4.96 15.61 20.82
C THR A 453 -4.39 15.62 22.24
N VAL A 454 -4.96 16.49 23.08
CA VAL A 454 -4.46 16.73 24.44
C VAL A 454 -4.84 15.62 25.42
N PRO A 455 -6.09 15.12 25.46
CA PRO A 455 -6.48 14.10 26.43
C PRO A 455 -5.69 12.81 26.26
N ALA A 456 -5.08 12.34 27.35
CA ALA A 456 -4.43 11.05 27.37
C ALA A 456 -5.50 9.94 27.32
N VAL A 457 -5.28 8.96 26.45
CA VAL A 457 -6.12 7.77 26.33
C VAL A 457 -5.31 6.53 26.70
N SER A 458 -5.93 5.61 27.43
CA SER A 458 -5.35 4.31 27.76
C SER A 458 -6.33 3.18 27.46
N LEU A 459 -5.78 2.03 27.13
CA LEU A 459 -6.53 0.81 26.83
C LEU A 459 -6.10 -0.30 27.78
N GLU A 460 -7.08 -0.97 28.37
CA GLU A 460 -6.89 -2.19 29.16
C GLU A 460 -7.86 -3.27 28.66
N LEU A 461 -7.40 -4.50 28.54
CA LEU A 461 -8.27 -5.63 28.24
C LEU A 461 -8.62 -6.36 29.53
N ARG A 462 -9.91 -6.56 29.80
CA ARG A 462 -10.41 -7.29 30.97
C ARG A 462 -11.30 -8.45 30.53
N LYS A 463 -11.38 -9.48 31.36
CA LYS A 463 -12.37 -10.55 31.19
C LYS A 463 -13.66 -10.16 31.92
N THR A 464 -14.77 -10.16 31.20
CA THR A 464 -16.12 -9.97 31.75
C THR A 464 -16.99 -11.09 31.22
N ASP A 465 -17.55 -11.90 32.13
CA ASP A 465 -18.36 -13.08 31.78
C ASP A 465 -17.70 -14.03 30.77
N GLY A 466 -16.39 -14.24 30.93
CA GLY A 466 -15.57 -15.09 30.05
C GLY A 466 -15.17 -14.47 28.72
N ARG A 467 -15.68 -13.28 28.36
CA ARG A 467 -15.33 -12.55 27.13
C ARG A 467 -14.28 -11.48 27.40
N SER A 468 -13.38 -11.25 26.44
CA SER A 468 -12.46 -10.11 26.49
C SER A 468 -13.22 -8.82 26.16
N VAL A 469 -13.03 -7.79 26.98
CA VAL A 469 -13.64 -6.46 26.81
C VAL A 469 -12.53 -5.42 26.84
N ALA A 470 -12.53 -4.52 25.86
CA ALA A 470 -11.66 -3.35 25.82
C ALA A 470 -12.24 -2.24 26.71
N HIS A 471 -11.51 -1.88 27.76
CA HIS A 471 -11.78 -0.74 28.61
C HIS A 471 -10.93 0.45 28.16
N ILE A 472 -11.60 1.42 27.55
CA ILE A 472 -11.02 2.66 27.07
C ILE A 472 -11.20 3.71 28.14
N ARG A 473 -10.10 4.32 28.58
CA ARG A 473 -10.12 5.41 29.57
C ARG A 473 -9.52 6.67 28.97
N ILE A 474 -10.28 7.75 28.98
CA ILE A 474 -9.89 9.06 28.44
C ILE A 474 -9.80 10.04 29.61
N SER A 475 -8.62 10.64 29.79
CA SER A 475 -8.34 11.56 30.90
C SER A 475 -8.52 13.00 30.44
N GLY A 476 -9.59 13.64 30.91
CA GLY A 476 -9.95 15.00 30.54
C GLY A 476 -11.33 15.38 31.10
N TRP A 477 -11.48 16.65 31.49
CA TRP A 477 -12.74 17.19 32.02
C TRP A 477 -13.87 17.25 30.99
N THR A 478 -13.48 17.41 29.72
CA THR A 478 -14.37 17.47 28.57
C THR A 478 -13.69 16.79 27.38
N PHE A 479 -14.46 16.05 26.60
CA PHE A 479 -14.03 15.52 25.31
C PHE A 479 -15.24 15.34 24.40
N ALA A 480 -15.11 15.77 23.15
CA ALA A 480 -16.08 15.52 22.10
C ALA A 480 -15.32 15.01 20.87
N GLY A 481 -15.84 13.97 20.24
CA GLY A 481 -15.19 13.31 19.11
C GLY A 481 -15.67 11.88 18.94
N LYS A 482 -14.78 11.00 18.49
CA LYS A 482 -15.04 9.58 18.32
C LYS A 482 -13.84 8.73 18.75
N TYR A 483 -14.10 7.46 19.04
CA TYR A 483 -13.08 6.43 19.15
C TYR A 483 -13.22 5.42 18.00
N GLU A 484 -12.09 4.85 17.61
CA GLU A 484 -12.00 3.64 16.80
C GLU A 484 -11.13 2.64 17.58
N LEU A 485 -11.66 1.44 17.82
CA LEU A 485 -10.88 0.30 18.30
C LEU A 485 -10.31 -0.43 17.09
N LEU A 486 -8.99 -0.47 17.01
CA LEU A 486 -8.25 -1.14 15.95
C LEU A 486 -7.78 -2.52 16.45
N ARG A 487 -7.89 -3.54 15.60
CA ARG A 487 -7.32 -4.89 15.79
C ARG A 487 -6.29 -5.15 14.70
N ASN A 488 -5.03 -5.34 15.07
CA ASN A 488 -3.90 -5.48 14.14
C ASN A 488 -3.88 -4.38 13.06
N GLY A 489 -4.31 -3.17 13.41
CA GLY A 489 -4.29 -2.00 12.53
C GLY A 489 -5.55 -1.73 11.69
N TRP A 490 -6.59 -2.55 11.76
CA TRP A 490 -7.89 -2.30 11.10
C TRP A 490 -9.00 -2.01 12.11
N PRO A 491 -9.97 -1.13 11.80
CA PRO A 491 -11.12 -0.88 12.66
C PRO A 491 -11.94 -2.14 12.90
N VAL A 492 -12.40 -2.33 14.13
CA VAL A 492 -13.33 -3.39 14.51
C VAL A 492 -14.49 -2.90 15.37
N ALA A 493 -14.40 -1.69 15.91
CA ALA A 493 -15.51 -0.97 16.53
C ALA A 493 -15.24 0.53 16.44
N GLU A 494 -16.30 1.33 16.38
CA GLU A 494 -16.24 2.79 16.47
C GLU A 494 -17.42 3.33 17.27
N GLY A 495 -17.28 4.53 17.83
CA GLY A 495 -18.38 5.20 18.52
C GLY A 495 -18.10 6.67 18.81
N GLU A 496 -19.18 7.45 18.90
CA GLU A 496 -19.10 8.86 19.28
C GLU A 496 -18.92 9.02 20.79
N ILE A 497 -18.22 10.10 21.17
CA ILE A 497 -17.95 10.44 22.56
C ILE A 497 -18.42 11.87 22.79
N SER A 498 -19.29 12.03 23.78
CA SER A 498 -19.67 13.33 24.33
C SER A 498 -19.57 13.25 25.84
N HIS A 499 -18.48 13.81 26.36
CA HIS A 499 -18.10 13.74 27.77
C HIS A 499 -17.91 15.14 28.34
N LEU A 500 -18.57 15.43 29.46
CA LEU A 500 -18.57 16.75 30.09
C LEU A 500 -18.49 16.64 31.62
N LYS A 501 -17.80 17.61 32.25
CA LYS A 501 -17.79 17.88 33.70
C LYS A 501 -17.36 16.72 34.59
N LYS A 502 -16.56 15.79 34.07
CA LYS A 502 -15.98 14.66 34.83
C LYS A 502 -14.51 14.51 34.41
N PRO A 503 -13.57 14.21 35.32
CA PRO A 503 -12.15 14.16 34.96
C PRO A 503 -11.78 12.98 34.06
N VAL A 504 -12.66 11.98 33.92
CA VAL A 504 -12.40 10.74 33.18
C VAL A 504 -13.67 10.27 32.47
N CYS A 505 -13.54 9.86 31.20
CA CYS A 505 -14.54 9.10 30.46
C CYS A 505 -14.09 7.64 30.36
N GLU A 506 -14.99 6.69 30.64
CA GLU A 506 -14.72 5.26 30.50
C GLU A 506 -15.73 4.63 29.54
N ILE A 507 -15.22 3.84 28.60
CA ILE A 507 -16.02 3.15 27.57
C ILE A 507 -15.59 1.68 27.59
N ALA A 508 -16.57 0.77 27.59
CA ALA A 508 -16.33 -0.66 27.51
C ALA A 508 -16.84 -1.18 26.16
N VAL A 509 -15.96 -1.84 25.41
CA VAL A 509 -16.25 -2.36 24.07
C VAL A 509 -15.93 -3.86 24.05
N PRO A 510 -16.93 -4.74 23.90
CA PRO A 510 -16.67 -6.18 23.73
C PRO A 510 -15.77 -6.42 22.51
N LEU A 511 -14.76 -7.29 22.65
CA LEU A 511 -13.92 -7.63 21.52
C LEU A 511 -14.72 -8.49 20.52
N PRO A 512 -14.65 -8.20 19.21
CA PRO A 512 -15.38 -8.98 18.22
C PRO A 512 -14.78 -10.38 18.05
N GLU A 513 -15.66 -11.36 17.89
CA GLU A 513 -15.33 -12.75 17.55
C GLU A 513 -15.67 -13.05 16.08
N PRO A 514 -14.96 -13.99 15.43
CA PRO A 514 -13.80 -14.70 15.97
C PRO A 514 -12.55 -13.82 16.05
N ALA A 515 -11.60 -14.19 16.91
CA ALA A 515 -10.25 -13.64 16.91
C ALA A 515 -9.58 -13.75 15.53
N ARG A 516 -8.66 -12.84 15.22
CA ARG A 516 -7.91 -12.83 13.95
C ARG A 516 -6.69 -13.74 14.02
N SER A 517 -6.01 -13.72 15.16
CA SER A 517 -4.82 -14.51 15.43
C SER A 517 -4.81 -14.99 16.89
N PRO A 518 -3.89 -15.91 17.25
CA PRO A 518 -3.69 -16.32 18.64
C PRO A 518 -3.23 -15.18 19.59
N ALA A 519 -2.74 -14.07 19.06
CA ALA A 519 -2.29 -12.91 19.83
C ALA A 519 -2.61 -11.60 19.07
N ASP A 520 -3.83 -11.11 19.23
CA ASP A 520 -4.28 -9.89 18.56
C ASP A 520 -3.83 -8.63 19.31
N VAL A 521 -3.26 -7.67 18.58
CA VAL A 521 -2.88 -6.36 19.14
C VAL A 521 -4.02 -5.37 18.94
N TYR A 522 -4.50 -4.79 20.03
CA TYR A 522 -5.54 -3.77 20.06
C TYR A 522 -4.97 -2.39 20.36
N LEU A 523 -5.52 -1.37 19.70
CA LEU A 523 -5.17 0.04 19.87
C LEU A 523 -6.43 0.89 19.77
N VAL A 524 -6.54 1.93 20.60
CA VAL A 524 -7.59 2.95 20.43
C VAL A 524 -7.00 4.14 19.67
N ARG A 525 -7.70 4.55 18.61
CA ARG A 525 -7.51 5.85 17.96
C ARG A 525 -8.68 6.76 18.34
N LEU A 526 -8.39 7.86 19.01
CA LEU A 526 -9.33 8.96 19.19
C LEU A 526 -9.24 9.91 18.02
N THR A 527 -10.35 10.54 17.65
CA THR A 527 -10.39 11.73 16.78
C THR A 527 -11.29 12.76 17.45
N ASP A 528 -10.77 13.94 17.76
CA ASP A 528 -11.58 15.03 18.34
C ASP A 528 -12.33 15.83 17.26
N VAL A 529 -13.19 16.76 17.68
CA VAL A 529 -13.98 17.60 16.75
C VAL A 529 -13.16 18.56 15.88
N SER A 530 -11.84 18.65 16.11
CA SER A 530 -10.90 19.40 15.28
C SER A 530 -10.00 18.47 14.45
N ASP A 531 -10.42 17.21 14.29
CA ASP A 531 -9.74 16.14 13.56
C ASP A 531 -8.34 15.76 14.09
N ARG A 532 -8.00 16.19 15.32
CA ARG A 532 -6.77 15.76 16.00
C ARG A 532 -6.94 14.35 16.55
N ILE A 533 -5.86 13.59 16.55
CA ILE A 533 -5.81 12.17 16.90
C ILE A 533 -5.14 11.90 18.24
N GLY A 534 -5.58 10.86 18.94
CA GLY A 534 -4.89 10.32 20.12
C GLY A 534 -4.73 8.82 19.99
N PHE A 535 -3.60 8.29 20.46
CA PHE A 535 -3.36 6.85 20.50
C PHE A 535 -3.25 6.36 21.93
N SER A 536 -3.87 5.22 22.23
CA SER A 536 -3.67 4.56 23.52
C SER A 536 -2.34 3.81 23.57
N ASN A 537 -1.94 3.35 24.76
CA ASN A 537 -1.06 2.18 24.81
C ASN A 537 -1.71 1.01 24.05
N PRO A 538 -0.93 0.14 23.39
CA PRO A 538 -1.44 -1.08 22.82
C PRO A 538 -1.75 -2.10 23.92
N ALA A 539 -2.68 -3.00 23.65
CA ALA A 539 -3.00 -4.14 24.51
C ALA A 539 -3.10 -5.42 23.69
N VAL A 540 -2.61 -6.55 24.22
CA VAL A 540 -2.56 -7.83 23.48
C VAL A 540 -3.58 -8.81 24.06
N ASP A 541 -4.52 -9.28 23.25
CA ASP A 541 -5.44 -10.37 23.59
C ASP A 541 -4.80 -11.70 23.19
N VAL A 542 -4.25 -12.42 24.16
CA VAL A 542 -3.65 -13.74 23.95
C VAL A 542 -4.71 -14.82 24.16
N ARG A 543 -4.93 -15.64 23.14
CA ARG A 543 -5.82 -16.79 23.21
C ARG A 543 -5.11 -17.99 23.86
N PRO A 544 -5.83 -18.76 24.70
CA PRO A 544 -5.30 -20.03 25.19
C PRO A 544 -5.20 -21.05 24.05
N GLY A 545 -4.33 -22.05 24.20
CA GLY A 545 -4.27 -23.21 23.29
C GLY A 545 -3.02 -23.30 22.40
N ILE A 546 -2.21 -22.23 22.28
CA ILE A 546 -0.89 -22.28 21.65
C ILE A 546 0.14 -21.71 22.62
N GLU A 547 0.88 -22.62 23.26
CA GLU A 547 1.84 -22.31 24.31
C GLU A 547 3.26 -22.70 23.91
N GLY A 548 4.22 -22.28 24.74
CA GLY A 548 5.63 -22.56 24.53
C GLY A 548 6.29 -21.59 23.55
N LYS A 549 7.57 -21.89 23.28
CA LYS A 549 8.42 -21.12 22.39
C LYS A 549 9.21 -22.06 21.50
N SER A 550 9.57 -21.59 20.32
CA SER A 550 10.51 -22.31 19.45
C SER A 550 11.63 -21.41 18.95
N LEU A 551 12.77 -22.04 18.77
CA LEU A 551 13.94 -21.45 18.18
C LEU A 551 13.81 -21.51 16.66
N GLN A 552 13.70 -20.35 16.02
CA GLN A 552 13.54 -20.24 14.58
C GLN A 552 14.75 -19.56 13.95
N PRO A 553 15.23 -20.04 12.78
CA PRO A 553 16.17 -19.27 11.99
C PRO A 553 15.46 -18.03 11.44
N VAL A 554 16.18 -16.91 11.46
CA VAL A 554 15.73 -15.60 11.01
C VAL A 554 16.79 -15.04 10.07
N VAL A 555 16.37 -14.60 8.89
CA VAL A 555 17.25 -13.93 7.94
C VAL A 555 17.46 -12.50 8.41
N VAL A 556 18.73 -12.13 8.60
CA VAL A 556 19.15 -10.78 8.98
C VAL A 556 19.83 -10.15 7.78
N THR A 557 19.23 -9.10 7.24
CA THR A 557 19.78 -8.43 6.05
C THR A 557 20.62 -7.21 6.40
N GLY A 558 20.51 -6.67 7.62
CA GLY A 558 21.12 -5.38 7.98
C GLY A 558 20.52 -4.24 7.17
N SER A 559 19.22 -4.31 6.93
CA SER A 559 18.38 -3.39 6.15
C SER A 559 17.04 -3.27 6.85
N ASP A 560 16.36 -2.14 6.70
CA ASP A 560 14.93 -2.07 7.04
C ASP A 560 14.07 -2.68 5.92
N PHE A 561 12.76 -2.67 6.11
CA PHE A 561 11.78 -3.25 5.17
C PHE A 561 11.91 -2.68 3.75
N ASP A 562 12.05 -1.35 3.59
CA ASP A 562 12.09 -0.68 2.29
C ASP A 562 13.44 -0.88 1.59
N GLU A 563 14.52 -0.84 2.35
CA GLU A 563 15.87 -1.12 1.87
C GLU A 563 16.05 -2.58 1.42
N ASN A 564 15.25 -3.50 1.96
CA ASN A 564 15.19 -4.91 1.56
C ASN A 564 14.39 -5.18 0.28
N TRP A 565 13.81 -4.15 -0.33
CA TRP A 565 13.00 -4.35 -1.54
C TRP A 565 13.82 -5.03 -2.66
N PRO A 566 13.35 -6.16 -3.23
CA PRO A 566 14.21 -7.06 -4.00
C PRO A 566 14.62 -6.55 -5.39
N ILE A 567 14.03 -5.43 -5.84
CA ILE A 567 14.21 -4.88 -7.20
C ILE A 567 15.14 -3.65 -7.19
N TRP A 568 15.76 -3.32 -6.05
CA TRP A 568 16.81 -2.30 -6.05
C TRP A 568 17.94 -2.66 -7.01
N SER A 569 18.36 -1.73 -7.87
CA SER A 569 19.49 -1.91 -8.79
C SER A 569 20.82 -2.15 -8.07
N ARG A 570 20.91 -1.76 -6.79
CA ARG A 570 21.99 -2.08 -5.87
C ARG A 570 21.42 -2.30 -4.46
N ARG A 571 21.97 -3.27 -3.73
CA ARG A 571 21.56 -3.60 -2.37
C ARG A 571 21.84 -2.45 -1.40
N ILE A 572 20.85 -2.09 -0.57
CA ILE A 572 20.99 -1.10 0.50
C ILE A 572 21.11 -1.87 1.82
N SER A 573 22.31 -1.97 2.40
CA SER A 573 22.54 -2.77 3.62
C SER A 573 23.80 -2.33 4.38
N ARG A 574 23.76 -2.51 5.71
CA ARG A 574 24.93 -2.37 6.61
C ARG A 574 25.78 -3.63 6.69
N LEU A 575 25.28 -4.77 6.20
CA LEU A 575 26.01 -6.04 6.18
C LEU A 575 26.55 -6.30 4.79
N LYS A 576 27.72 -6.93 4.68
CA LYS A 576 28.29 -7.35 3.38
C LYS A 576 27.41 -8.39 2.68
N LYS A 577 26.80 -9.29 3.45
CA LYS A 577 25.86 -10.32 3.01
C LYS A 577 24.81 -10.53 4.08
N ALA A 578 23.65 -11.04 3.70
CA ALA A 578 22.65 -11.46 4.68
C ALA A 578 23.19 -12.63 5.52
N GLU A 579 22.72 -12.70 6.75
CA GLU A 579 23.06 -13.74 7.72
C GLU A 579 21.80 -14.49 8.15
N VAL A 580 21.98 -15.64 8.80
CA VAL A 580 20.88 -16.34 9.47
C VAL A 580 21.23 -16.46 10.94
N ARG A 581 20.34 -15.97 11.79
CA ARG A 581 20.47 -15.98 13.25
C ARG A 581 19.29 -16.74 13.83
N ASN A 582 19.53 -17.51 14.89
CA ASN A 582 18.44 -18.19 15.58
C ASN A 582 17.85 -17.26 16.63
N MET A 583 16.52 -17.14 16.64
CA MET A 583 15.76 -16.32 17.59
C MET A 583 14.62 -17.15 18.17
N GLU A 584 14.32 -16.95 19.44
CA GLU A 584 13.25 -17.65 20.12
C GLU A 584 11.95 -16.83 20.06
N PHE A 585 10.86 -17.45 19.60
CA PHE A 585 9.55 -16.80 19.53
C PHE A 585 8.49 -17.62 20.26
N PRO A 586 7.49 -16.98 20.91
CA PRO A 586 6.27 -17.66 21.32
C PRO A 586 5.60 -18.34 20.13
N GLU A 587 5.18 -19.60 20.28
CA GLU A 587 4.55 -20.36 19.19
C GLU A 587 3.29 -19.68 18.62
N ARG A 588 2.58 -18.93 19.46
CA ARG A 588 1.39 -18.15 19.10
C ARG A 588 1.68 -16.97 18.16
N ASP A 589 2.89 -16.42 18.20
CA ASP A 589 3.28 -15.27 17.39
C ASP A 589 3.77 -15.72 16.00
N ILE A 590 4.16 -16.99 15.85
CA ILE A 590 4.58 -17.59 14.58
C ILE A 590 3.36 -17.75 13.67
N PHE A 591 3.40 -17.04 12.54
CA PHE A 591 2.35 -17.09 11.54
C PHE A 591 2.18 -18.49 10.96
N ARG A 592 0.92 -18.94 10.85
CA ARG A 592 0.56 -20.23 10.26
C ARG A 592 -0.84 -20.21 9.64
N VAL A 593 -1.02 -20.94 8.54
CA VAL A 593 -2.35 -21.29 8.00
C VAL A 593 -2.46 -22.79 7.82
N ARG A 594 -3.66 -23.31 8.03
CA ARG A 594 -4.01 -24.71 7.78
C ARG A 594 -5.42 -24.82 7.23
N TYR A 595 -5.57 -25.49 6.09
CA TYR A 595 -6.87 -25.81 5.51
C TYR A 595 -6.98 -27.33 5.45
N ASP A 596 -7.87 -27.92 6.25
CA ASP A 596 -8.06 -29.38 6.36
C ASP A 596 -9.04 -29.94 5.31
N PHE A 597 -9.65 -29.06 4.49
CA PHE A 597 -10.65 -29.39 3.46
C PHE A 597 -11.78 -30.31 3.92
N THR A 598 -12.18 -30.21 5.20
CA THR A 598 -13.22 -31.05 5.82
C THR A 598 -14.61 -30.41 5.79
N GLU A 599 -14.67 -29.08 5.71
CA GLU A 599 -15.89 -28.27 5.72
C GLU A 599 -16.03 -27.50 4.40
N GLY A 600 -17.21 -27.54 3.78
CA GLY A 600 -17.51 -26.65 2.65
C GLY A 600 -18.79 -26.97 1.89
N GLU A 601 -19.79 -26.12 2.05
CA GLU A 601 -20.61 -25.65 0.92
C GLU A 601 -20.01 -24.29 0.49
N GLY A 602 -19.77 -24.09 -0.80
CA GLY A 602 -19.27 -22.83 -1.35
C GLY A 602 -17.76 -22.76 -1.59
N ASN A 603 -17.26 -21.52 -1.79
CA ASN A 603 -15.94 -21.24 -2.37
C ASN A 603 -14.97 -20.55 -1.40
N LEU A 604 -15.29 -20.47 -0.10
CA LEU A 604 -14.44 -19.80 0.88
C LEU A 604 -13.98 -20.81 1.95
N LEU A 605 -12.68 -20.83 2.21
CA LEU A 605 -12.04 -21.61 3.26
C LEU A 605 -11.56 -20.68 4.38
N VAL A 606 -11.64 -21.13 5.63
CA VAL A 606 -11.06 -20.42 6.77
C VAL A 606 -10.02 -21.33 7.42
N SER A 607 -8.86 -20.75 7.73
CA SER A 607 -7.77 -21.52 8.31
C SER A 607 -8.11 -22.00 9.73
N SER A 608 -7.84 -23.28 10.00
CA SER A 608 -8.06 -23.97 11.29
C SER A 608 -6.86 -23.87 12.24
N SER A 609 -5.87 -23.03 11.92
CA SER A 609 -4.59 -22.93 12.63
C SER A 609 -4.63 -22.01 13.87
N GLY A 610 -5.79 -21.44 14.19
CA GLY A 610 -5.95 -20.33 15.14
C GLY A 610 -5.76 -18.94 14.50
N TRP A 611 -5.19 -18.87 13.31
CA TRP A 611 -5.20 -17.67 12.46
C TRP A 611 -6.39 -17.78 11.49
N THR A 612 -7.35 -16.87 11.58
CA THR A 612 -8.59 -16.91 10.77
C THR A 612 -8.38 -16.30 9.39
N VAL A 613 -7.30 -16.68 8.72
CA VAL A 613 -6.95 -16.20 7.37
C VAL A 613 -7.75 -16.99 6.33
N PRO A 614 -8.54 -16.30 5.48
CA PRO A 614 -9.35 -16.95 4.47
C PRO A 614 -8.53 -17.37 3.24
N ALA A 615 -9.08 -18.30 2.48
CA ALA A 615 -8.67 -18.65 1.12
C ALA A 615 -9.91 -18.86 0.24
N ARG A 616 -9.78 -18.72 -1.07
CA ARG A 616 -10.90 -18.78 -2.01
C ARG A 616 -10.69 -19.80 -3.12
N LEU A 617 -11.69 -20.62 -3.37
CA LEU A 617 -11.73 -21.60 -4.46
C LEU A 617 -12.08 -20.90 -5.78
N GLY A 618 -11.37 -21.27 -6.85
CA GLY A 618 -11.67 -20.95 -8.23
C GLY A 618 -11.70 -19.49 -8.60
N CYS A 619 -10.64 -18.78 -8.25
CA CYS A 619 -10.47 -17.42 -8.72
C CYS A 619 -9.99 -17.36 -10.17
N ARG A 620 -10.35 -16.30 -10.88
CA ARG A 620 -9.76 -15.93 -12.17
C ARG A 620 -8.23 -15.86 -12.08
N GLY A 621 -7.55 -16.21 -13.17
CA GLY A 621 -6.12 -16.03 -13.31
C GLY A 621 -5.68 -14.56 -13.14
N GLY A 622 -4.40 -14.37 -12.86
CA GLY A 622 -3.83 -13.09 -12.53
C GLY A 622 -4.15 -12.66 -11.09
N PHE A 623 -4.37 -11.37 -10.91
CA PHE A 623 -4.45 -10.71 -9.60
C PHE A 623 -5.84 -10.66 -8.97
N SER A 624 -6.86 -11.22 -9.63
CA SER A 624 -8.24 -11.13 -9.16
C SER A 624 -8.58 -12.24 -8.14
N PHE A 625 -9.51 -11.89 -7.25
CA PHE A 625 -10.21 -12.83 -6.36
C PHE A 625 -11.63 -13.15 -6.84
N ASP A 626 -12.02 -12.70 -8.04
CA ASP A 626 -13.31 -13.02 -8.65
C ASP A 626 -13.41 -14.52 -8.92
N VAL A 627 -14.50 -15.12 -8.49
CA VAL A 627 -14.75 -16.55 -8.69
C VAL A 627 -15.18 -16.80 -10.14
N VAL A 628 -14.56 -17.80 -10.77
CA VAL A 628 -14.91 -18.37 -12.07
C VAL A 628 -15.22 -19.85 -11.83
N PRO A 629 -16.47 -20.32 -11.99
CA PRO A 629 -16.88 -21.68 -11.62
C PRO A 629 -16.04 -22.79 -12.24
N GLU A 630 -15.54 -22.58 -13.46
CA GLU A 630 -14.71 -23.56 -14.18
C GLU A 630 -13.35 -23.76 -13.53
N ALA A 631 -12.82 -22.74 -12.84
CA ALA A 631 -11.54 -22.80 -12.15
C ALA A 631 -11.66 -23.29 -10.70
N SER A 632 -12.86 -23.69 -10.26
CA SER A 632 -13.09 -24.15 -8.88
C SER A 632 -12.82 -25.65 -8.74
N PRO A 633 -11.87 -26.06 -7.87
CA PRO A 633 -11.73 -27.47 -7.54
C PRO A 633 -13.02 -28.03 -6.94
N ALA A 634 -13.35 -29.26 -7.31
CA ALA A 634 -14.59 -29.89 -6.91
C ALA A 634 -14.49 -30.49 -5.51
N TRP A 635 -15.49 -30.21 -4.66
CA TRP A 635 -15.69 -30.96 -3.43
C TRP A 635 -16.01 -32.41 -3.74
N LYS A 636 -15.27 -33.34 -3.14
CA LYS A 636 -15.47 -34.79 -3.32
C LYS A 636 -15.45 -35.47 -1.96
N LYS A 637 -16.36 -36.43 -1.78
CA LYS A 637 -16.39 -37.31 -0.60
C LYS A 637 -15.72 -38.63 -0.94
N ALA A 638 -14.63 -38.96 -0.26
CA ALA A 638 -13.84 -40.17 -0.53
C ALA A 638 -12.93 -40.54 0.66
N PRO A 639 -12.33 -41.75 0.67
CA PRO A 639 -11.33 -42.13 1.67
C PRO A 639 -10.10 -41.21 1.65
N GLY A 640 -9.84 -40.58 2.79
CA GLY A 640 -8.69 -39.71 3.02
C GLY A 640 -7.38 -40.46 3.29
N PRO A 641 -6.32 -39.74 3.69
CA PRO A 641 -5.00 -40.31 3.98
C PRO A 641 -4.97 -41.38 5.09
N ASP A 642 -5.91 -41.33 6.03
CA ASP A 642 -6.16 -42.26 7.14
C ASP A 642 -7.12 -43.41 6.76
N GLY A 643 -7.66 -43.39 5.53
CA GLY A 643 -8.65 -44.33 5.04
C GLY A 643 -10.09 -44.02 5.45
N ALA A 644 -10.32 -43.02 6.31
CA ALA A 644 -11.65 -42.60 6.71
C ALA A 644 -12.32 -41.78 5.59
N GLU A 645 -13.63 -41.94 5.41
CA GLU A 645 -14.38 -41.13 4.45
C GLU A 645 -14.48 -39.68 4.94
N ARG A 646 -14.05 -38.73 4.11
CA ARG A 646 -14.09 -37.30 4.40
C ARG A 646 -14.31 -36.48 3.13
N ASN A 647 -14.60 -35.20 3.30
CA ASN A 647 -14.51 -34.24 2.21
C ASN A 647 -13.03 -33.98 1.88
N LEU A 648 -12.80 -33.73 0.60
CA LEU A 648 -11.52 -33.35 0.01
C LEU A 648 -11.77 -32.51 -1.25
N LEU A 649 -10.71 -31.93 -1.81
CA LEU A 649 -10.78 -31.16 -3.06
C LEU A 649 -10.15 -31.95 -4.20
N ALA A 650 -10.89 -32.13 -5.29
CA ALA A 650 -10.43 -32.73 -6.53
C ALA A 650 -10.11 -31.64 -7.56
N PHE A 651 -8.93 -31.73 -8.17
CA PHE A 651 -8.43 -30.81 -9.18
C PHE A 651 -8.33 -31.53 -10.54
N ASP A 652 -8.76 -30.84 -11.60
CA ASP A 652 -8.96 -31.41 -12.93
C ASP A 652 -7.72 -31.37 -13.84
N GLY A 653 -6.64 -30.69 -13.43
CA GLY A 653 -5.41 -30.53 -14.20
C GLY A 653 -5.38 -29.34 -15.16
N LYS A 654 -6.39 -28.49 -15.19
CA LYS A 654 -6.49 -27.34 -16.11
C LYS A 654 -6.32 -26.02 -15.38
N ASP A 655 -7.41 -25.45 -14.86
CA ASP A 655 -7.52 -24.11 -14.30
C ASP A 655 -7.87 -24.07 -12.82
N ASP A 656 -8.16 -25.24 -12.23
CA ASP A 656 -8.48 -25.37 -10.80
C ASP A 656 -7.45 -24.73 -9.88
N ASN A 657 -7.89 -23.82 -9.00
CA ASN A 657 -7.00 -23.16 -8.04
C ASN A 657 -7.67 -22.79 -6.71
N ILE A 658 -6.82 -22.55 -5.71
CA ILE A 658 -7.18 -21.85 -4.47
C ILE A 658 -6.31 -20.60 -4.32
N ALA A 659 -6.93 -19.44 -4.16
CA ALA A 659 -6.29 -18.18 -3.86
C ALA A 659 -6.11 -18.01 -2.35
N LEU A 660 -4.90 -17.75 -1.88
CA LEU A 660 -4.67 -17.34 -0.49
C LEU A 660 -4.80 -15.82 -0.35
N ALA A 661 -5.14 -15.36 0.85
CA ALA A 661 -5.14 -13.93 1.16
C ALA A 661 -3.79 -13.28 0.83
N SER A 662 -3.84 -12.01 0.42
CA SER A 662 -2.66 -11.20 0.11
C SER A 662 -1.67 -11.22 1.27
N ARG A 663 -0.38 -11.37 0.98
CA ARG A 663 0.74 -11.44 1.95
C ARG A 663 0.73 -12.70 2.82
N THR A 664 0.06 -13.77 2.42
CA THR A 664 0.10 -15.04 3.20
C THR A 664 1.50 -15.66 3.23
N MET A 665 2.34 -15.45 2.22
CA MET A 665 3.67 -16.07 2.16
C MET A 665 4.67 -15.42 3.14
N PRO A 666 5.35 -16.19 4.01
CA PRO A 666 6.46 -15.68 4.82
C PRO A 666 7.61 -15.15 3.96
N TYR A 667 8.20 -14.01 4.35
CA TYR A 667 9.32 -13.41 3.63
C TYR A 667 10.64 -14.18 3.80
N GLY A 668 10.80 -14.82 4.96
CA GLY A 668 12.00 -15.52 5.38
C GLY A 668 11.89 -17.06 5.31
N PRO A 669 12.40 -17.77 6.33
CA PRO A 669 12.24 -19.21 6.49
C PRO A 669 10.77 -19.65 6.59
N PHE A 670 10.47 -20.83 6.06
CA PHE A 670 9.11 -21.37 6.04
C PHE A 670 9.07 -22.90 5.96
N THR A 671 7.91 -23.46 6.29
CA THR A 671 7.52 -24.85 6.05
C THR A 671 6.18 -24.87 5.33
N LEU A 672 6.10 -25.56 4.21
CA LEU A 672 4.92 -25.75 3.38
C LEU A 672 4.60 -27.24 3.31
N GLU A 673 3.37 -27.65 3.61
CA GLU A 673 2.94 -29.04 3.68
C GLU A 673 1.68 -29.30 2.86
N PHE A 674 1.62 -30.49 2.27
CA PHE A 674 0.48 -31.01 1.52
C PHE A 674 0.15 -32.45 1.93
N LEU A 675 -1.14 -32.76 2.07
CA LEU A 675 -1.65 -34.12 1.96
C LEU A 675 -2.30 -34.25 0.59
N LEU A 676 -1.65 -35.00 -0.30
CA LEU A 676 -2.02 -35.04 -1.71
C LEU A 676 -2.03 -36.46 -2.25
N ARG A 677 -2.91 -36.69 -3.22
CA ARG A 677 -3.02 -37.92 -4.00
C ARG A 677 -2.97 -37.55 -5.48
N PRO A 678 -1.80 -37.66 -6.13
CA PRO A 678 -1.61 -37.10 -7.47
C PRO A 678 -2.16 -38.05 -8.54
N GLY A 679 -2.85 -37.49 -9.53
CA GLY A 679 -3.19 -38.19 -10.76
C GLY A 679 -2.02 -38.23 -11.74
N ARG A 680 -2.16 -38.96 -12.84
CA ARG A 680 -1.20 -38.94 -13.96
C ARG A 680 -1.70 -38.01 -15.07
N LYS A 681 -1.02 -36.87 -15.22
CA LYS A 681 -1.24 -35.92 -16.33
C LYS A 681 -0.26 -36.11 -17.50
N GLY A 682 0.98 -36.55 -17.21
CA GLY A 682 2.03 -36.70 -18.22
C GLY A 682 2.73 -35.38 -18.62
N SER A 683 2.40 -34.28 -17.94
CA SER A 683 3.08 -32.99 -18.03
C SER A 683 3.39 -32.47 -16.62
N PRO A 684 4.27 -31.46 -16.47
CA PRO A 684 4.42 -30.76 -15.19
C PRO A 684 3.09 -30.21 -14.66
N MET A 685 3.03 -30.00 -13.35
CA MET A 685 1.87 -29.50 -12.61
C MET A 685 2.31 -28.64 -11.43
N THR A 686 1.67 -27.49 -11.18
CA THR A 686 1.97 -26.63 -10.03
C THR A 686 1.13 -27.01 -8.82
N LEU A 687 1.77 -27.26 -7.68
CA LEU A 687 1.09 -27.46 -6.40
C LEU A 687 0.92 -26.15 -5.64
N PHE A 688 1.96 -25.31 -5.64
CA PHE A 688 1.97 -24.00 -5.00
C PHE A 688 2.81 -23.02 -5.81
N SER A 689 2.31 -21.80 -5.99
CA SER A 689 3.09 -20.70 -6.54
C SER A 689 2.84 -19.42 -5.77
N ASP A 690 3.89 -18.62 -5.56
CA ASP A 690 3.79 -17.28 -5.00
C ASP A 690 4.78 -16.34 -5.71
N ARG A 691 4.35 -15.10 -5.91
CA ARG A 691 5.12 -14.06 -6.62
C ARG A 691 6.39 -13.60 -5.90
N CYS A 692 6.57 -13.93 -4.62
CA CYS A 692 7.84 -13.78 -3.91
C CYS A 692 8.89 -14.81 -4.38
N GLY A 693 8.61 -15.53 -5.47
CA GLY A 693 9.56 -16.41 -6.14
C GLY A 693 9.53 -17.84 -5.62
N ILE A 694 8.44 -18.30 -5.00
CA ILE A 694 8.31 -19.68 -4.54
C ILE A 694 7.47 -20.48 -5.54
N GLU A 695 7.98 -21.64 -5.92
CA GLU A 695 7.23 -22.61 -6.71
C GLU A 695 7.49 -24.01 -6.18
N LEU A 696 6.42 -24.73 -5.83
CA LEU A 696 6.43 -26.16 -5.57
C LEU A 696 5.59 -26.83 -6.67
N SER A 697 6.20 -27.74 -7.42
CA SER A 697 5.59 -28.40 -8.56
C SER A 697 5.90 -29.90 -8.58
N LEU A 698 5.18 -30.63 -9.44
CA LEU A 698 5.48 -32.00 -9.83
C LEU A 698 5.90 -31.99 -11.31
N ASP A 699 6.94 -32.72 -11.69
CA ASP A 699 7.23 -32.97 -13.11
C ASP A 699 6.31 -34.05 -13.71
N ALA A 700 6.52 -34.37 -14.99
CA ALA A 700 5.70 -35.33 -15.72
C ALA A 700 5.71 -36.74 -15.11
N GLU A 701 6.75 -37.09 -14.34
CA GLU A 701 6.88 -38.38 -13.64
C GLU A 701 6.40 -38.32 -12.18
N LEU A 702 5.79 -37.21 -11.74
CA LEU A 702 5.39 -36.95 -10.36
C LEU A 702 6.57 -36.80 -9.39
N ARG A 703 7.72 -36.33 -9.87
CA ARG A 703 8.84 -35.94 -9.00
C ARG A 703 8.55 -34.55 -8.43
N PRO A 704 8.64 -34.34 -7.11
CA PRO A 704 8.46 -33.03 -6.51
C PRO A 704 9.66 -32.14 -6.79
N GLN A 705 9.39 -30.88 -7.11
CA GLN A 705 10.37 -29.87 -7.47
C GLN A 705 10.10 -28.57 -6.70
N LEU A 706 11.14 -27.96 -6.13
CA LEU A 706 11.05 -26.72 -5.35
C LEU A 706 12.02 -25.68 -5.87
N ARG A 707 11.52 -24.46 -6.09
CA ARG A 707 12.31 -23.28 -6.45
C ARG A 707 12.04 -22.12 -5.51
N ARG A 708 13.08 -21.35 -5.20
CA ARG A 708 13.03 -20.07 -4.50
C ARG A 708 13.86 -19.02 -5.24
N GLY A 709 13.23 -17.94 -5.69
CA GLY A 709 13.86 -16.86 -6.43
C GLY A 709 14.67 -17.41 -7.63
N ASN A 710 15.94 -16.99 -7.71
CA ASN A 710 16.87 -17.43 -8.76
C ASN A 710 17.66 -18.69 -8.39
N ALA A 711 17.35 -19.36 -7.26
CA ALA A 711 18.03 -20.59 -6.89
C ALA A 711 17.75 -21.72 -7.90
N PRO A 712 18.70 -22.66 -8.09
CA PRO A 712 18.46 -23.84 -8.91
C PRO A 712 17.23 -24.62 -8.44
N MET A 713 16.51 -25.22 -9.39
CA MET A 713 15.37 -26.09 -9.08
C MET A 713 15.85 -27.31 -8.29
N LEU A 714 15.34 -27.50 -7.08
CA LEU A 714 15.58 -28.69 -6.26
C LEU A 714 14.61 -29.80 -6.68
N ALA A 715 15.10 -30.84 -7.33
CA ALA A 715 14.32 -32.04 -7.64
C ALA A 715 14.48 -33.11 -6.54
N GLY A 716 13.37 -33.71 -6.10
CA GLY A 716 13.36 -34.81 -5.15
C GLY A 716 13.94 -36.10 -5.75
N LYS A 717 14.62 -36.91 -4.93
CA LYS A 717 15.16 -38.23 -5.33
C LYS A 717 14.11 -39.34 -5.43
N LYS A 718 12.87 -39.10 -5.00
CA LYS A 718 11.76 -40.04 -5.04
C LYS A 718 10.58 -39.43 -5.79
N LEU A 719 9.85 -40.26 -6.53
CA LEU A 719 8.59 -39.91 -7.17
C LEU A 719 7.45 -40.09 -6.16
N LEU A 720 6.40 -39.27 -6.29
CA LEU A 720 5.15 -39.56 -5.59
C LEU A 720 4.44 -40.74 -6.27
N PRO A 721 3.89 -41.69 -5.50
CA PRO A 721 3.09 -42.76 -6.07
C PRO A 721 1.79 -42.17 -6.65
N PRO A 722 1.44 -42.46 -7.91
CA PRO A 722 0.18 -42.01 -8.49
C PRO A 722 -0.99 -42.66 -7.73
N GLU A 723 -2.10 -41.95 -7.65
CA GLU A 723 -3.37 -42.43 -7.06
C GLU A 723 -3.23 -42.93 -5.61
N ARG A 724 -2.19 -42.50 -4.88
CA ARG A 724 -1.98 -42.84 -3.48
C ARG A 724 -1.69 -41.58 -2.65
N TRP A 725 -2.25 -41.54 -1.44
CA TRP A 725 -2.01 -40.47 -0.48
C TRP A 725 -0.54 -40.45 -0.02
N SER A 726 0.05 -39.26 -0.12
CA SER A 726 1.38 -38.93 0.37
C SER A 726 1.38 -37.60 1.12
N HIS A 727 2.26 -37.50 2.10
CA HIS A 727 2.64 -36.23 2.72
C HIS A 727 3.85 -35.67 2.00
N LEU A 728 3.74 -34.45 1.48
CA LEU A 728 4.85 -33.72 0.87
C LEU A 728 5.11 -32.45 1.68
N ALA A 729 6.36 -32.22 2.06
CA ALA A 729 6.77 -30.97 2.68
C ALA A 729 7.96 -30.32 1.97
N ALA A 730 7.88 -29.00 1.83
CA ALA A 730 8.95 -28.12 1.35
C ALA A 730 9.37 -27.20 2.50
N VAL A 731 10.66 -27.19 2.81
CA VAL A 731 11.22 -26.40 3.92
C VAL A 731 12.33 -25.51 3.40
N TYR A 732 12.28 -24.23 3.73
CA TYR A 732 13.38 -23.30 3.52
C TYR A 732 13.90 -22.78 4.86
N THR A 733 15.18 -23.00 5.12
CA THR A 733 15.81 -22.74 6.42
C THR A 733 16.45 -21.36 6.56
N GLY A 734 16.36 -20.52 5.53
CA GLY A 734 17.18 -19.31 5.43
C GLY A 734 18.52 -19.53 4.72
N LYS A 735 18.97 -20.79 4.57
CA LYS A 735 20.21 -21.14 3.84
C LYS A 735 20.08 -22.33 2.92
N ARG A 736 19.00 -23.11 3.05
CA ARG A 736 18.78 -24.35 2.30
C ARG A 736 17.32 -24.55 1.98
N MET A 737 17.06 -25.16 0.83
CA MET A 737 15.78 -25.73 0.48
C MET A 737 15.83 -27.23 0.70
N GLN A 738 14.75 -27.81 1.21
CA GLN A 738 14.62 -29.23 1.51
C GLN A 738 13.25 -29.75 1.08
N LEU A 739 13.21 -30.99 0.59
CA LEU A 739 11.99 -31.71 0.25
C LEU A 739 11.89 -32.97 1.10
N TYR A 740 10.70 -33.23 1.63
CA TYR A 740 10.37 -34.42 2.41
C TYR A 740 9.16 -35.12 1.81
N LEU A 741 9.22 -36.45 1.71
CA LEU A 741 8.10 -37.31 1.32
C LEU A 741 7.84 -38.31 2.44
N ASP A 742 6.63 -38.28 2.99
CA ASP A 742 6.22 -39.12 4.12
C ASP A 742 7.17 -39.01 5.32
N GLY A 743 7.60 -37.78 5.63
CA GLY A 743 8.56 -37.49 6.70
C GLY A 743 10.02 -37.83 6.40
N VAL A 744 10.33 -38.42 5.23
CA VAL A 744 11.70 -38.76 4.83
C VAL A 744 12.26 -37.68 3.91
N LYS A 745 13.42 -37.11 4.24
CA LYS A 745 14.09 -36.13 3.36
C LYS A 745 14.51 -36.78 2.05
N ILE A 746 14.03 -36.24 0.93
CA ILE A 746 14.29 -36.75 -0.42
C ILE A 746 15.15 -35.80 -1.27
N GLY A 747 15.38 -34.56 -0.83
CA GLY A 747 16.21 -33.60 -1.55
C GLY A 747 16.64 -32.46 -0.64
N GLU A 748 17.81 -31.89 -0.92
CA GLU A 748 18.33 -30.69 -0.27
C GLU A 748 19.30 -29.98 -1.21
N CYS A 749 19.27 -28.66 -1.23
CA CYS A 749 20.30 -27.83 -1.86
C CYS A 749 20.48 -26.52 -1.08
N ASP A 750 21.61 -25.85 -1.30
CA ASP A 750 21.84 -24.52 -0.75
C ASP A 750 20.95 -23.48 -1.45
N ALA A 751 20.51 -22.49 -0.69
CA ALA A 751 19.70 -21.37 -1.17
C ALA A 751 20.15 -20.08 -0.47
N GLU A 752 20.13 -18.97 -1.19
CA GLU A 752 20.60 -17.68 -0.65
C GLU A 752 19.72 -17.20 0.50
N ALA A 753 20.36 -16.73 1.57
CA ALA A 753 19.71 -16.03 2.66
C ALA A 753 19.15 -14.69 2.15
N CYS A 754 17.85 -14.65 1.89
CA CYS A 754 17.16 -13.44 1.44
C CYS A 754 15.78 -13.32 2.10
N THR A 755 15.33 -12.08 2.26
CA THR A 755 13.92 -11.74 2.44
C THR A 755 13.40 -11.16 1.13
N ILE A 756 12.13 -11.38 0.81
CA ILE A 756 11.50 -10.84 -0.41
C ILE A 756 10.23 -10.09 0.03
N PRO A 757 10.39 -8.86 0.58
CA PRO A 757 9.28 -8.07 1.11
C PRO A 757 8.48 -7.43 -0.02
N ILE A 758 7.61 -8.22 -0.65
CA ILE A 758 6.64 -7.73 -1.63
C ILE A 758 5.22 -8.12 -1.19
N ASN A 759 4.21 -7.47 -1.75
CA ASN A 759 2.85 -7.96 -1.60
C ASN A 759 2.76 -9.30 -2.38
N SER A 760 2.16 -10.35 -1.82
CA SER A 760 2.26 -11.71 -2.39
C SER A 760 0.86 -12.28 -2.58
N LEU A 761 0.66 -12.99 -3.69
CA LEU A 761 -0.58 -13.71 -3.98
C LEU A 761 -0.26 -15.16 -4.29
N ALA A 762 -0.44 -15.99 -3.27
CA ALA A 762 -0.19 -17.40 -3.37
C ALA A 762 -1.37 -18.14 -3.99
N ARG A 763 -1.06 -19.09 -4.88
CA ARG A 763 -2.02 -20.02 -5.48
C ARG A 763 -1.68 -21.45 -5.08
N ILE A 764 -2.70 -22.24 -4.75
CA ILE A 764 -2.61 -23.69 -4.59
C ILE A 764 -3.26 -24.34 -5.82
N GLY A 765 -2.65 -25.41 -6.32
CA GLY A 765 -3.17 -26.23 -7.43
C GLY A 765 -2.95 -25.66 -8.83
N ASN A 766 -2.42 -24.43 -8.95
CA ASN A 766 -2.06 -23.85 -10.24
C ASN A 766 -1.02 -22.72 -10.11
N ALA A 767 -0.50 -22.29 -11.26
CA ALA A 767 0.22 -21.02 -11.39
C ALA A 767 -0.75 -19.83 -11.38
N LEU A 768 -0.24 -18.62 -11.17
CA LEU A 768 -1.04 -17.38 -11.15
C LEU A 768 -1.91 -17.20 -12.42
N GLU A 769 -1.38 -17.55 -13.58
CA GLU A 769 -2.05 -17.40 -14.89
C GLU A 769 -2.90 -18.64 -15.27
N LEU A 770 -3.10 -19.58 -14.34
CA LEU A 770 -3.90 -20.80 -14.53
C LEU A 770 -3.45 -21.70 -15.71
N ASN A 771 -2.17 -21.65 -16.05
CA ASN A 771 -1.62 -22.36 -17.21
C ASN A 771 -0.89 -23.67 -16.87
N ASN A 772 -0.88 -24.10 -15.60
CA ASN A 772 -0.17 -25.29 -15.14
C ASN A 772 -0.91 -26.04 -14.00
N GLY A 773 -2.16 -26.41 -14.25
CA GLY A 773 -3.04 -27.01 -13.24
C GLY A 773 -2.60 -28.38 -12.74
N TYR A 774 -2.80 -28.60 -11.44
CA TYR A 774 -2.65 -29.87 -10.75
C TYR A 774 -3.82 -30.81 -11.05
N GLN A 775 -3.52 -32.08 -11.30
CA GLN A 775 -4.51 -33.13 -11.46
C GLN A 775 -4.39 -34.09 -10.28
N GLY A 776 -5.45 -34.24 -9.50
CA GLY A 776 -5.47 -35.13 -8.34
C GLY A 776 -6.31 -34.60 -7.20
N GLU A 777 -6.11 -35.16 -6.00
CA GLU A 777 -6.89 -34.84 -4.81
C GLU A 777 -6.00 -34.20 -3.74
N LEU A 778 -6.52 -33.24 -2.99
CA LEU A 778 -5.91 -32.65 -1.80
C LEU A 778 -6.81 -32.85 -0.58
N ALA A 779 -6.23 -33.33 0.52
CA ALA A 779 -6.91 -33.51 1.81
C ALA A 779 -6.43 -32.54 2.90
N GLY A 780 -5.37 -31.77 2.63
CA GLY A 780 -4.92 -30.73 3.54
C GLY A 780 -3.78 -29.90 2.99
N PHE A 781 -3.71 -28.65 3.43
CA PHE A 781 -2.64 -27.70 3.16
C PHE A 781 -2.21 -27.03 4.47
N SER A 782 -0.90 -26.81 4.65
CA SER A 782 -0.39 -25.97 5.73
C SER A 782 0.82 -25.15 5.28
N LEU A 783 0.91 -23.92 5.78
CA LEU A 783 2.05 -23.03 5.59
C LEU A 783 2.39 -22.35 6.92
N GLU A 784 3.65 -22.40 7.32
CA GLU A 784 4.16 -21.76 8.53
C GLU A 784 5.37 -20.87 8.22
N GLY A 785 5.46 -19.72 8.90
CA GLY A 785 6.65 -18.85 8.95
C GLY A 785 7.76 -19.38 9.85
N ALA A 786 7.93 -20.71 9.88
CA ALA A 786 8.85 -21.43 10.75
C ALA A 786 9.49 -22.61 10.02
N VAL A 787 10.65 -23.05 10.51
CA VAL A 787 11.30 -24.28 10.06
C VAL A 787 10.86 -25.42 10.96
N ARG A 788 10.22 -26.42 10.36
CA ARG A 788 9.74 -27.61 11.07
C ARG A 788 10.51 -28.84 10.64
N SER A 789 10.71 -29.74 11.60
CA SER A 789 11.22 -31.08 11.36
C SER A 789 10.07 -32.09 11.17
N PRO A 790 10.34 -33.32 10.69
CA PRO A 790 9.30 -34.33 10.51
C PRO A 790 8.42 -34.64 11.73
N LYS A 791 8.92 -34.41 12.95
CA LYS A 791 8.12 -34.61 14.17
C LYS A 791 7.10 -33.49 14.41
N GLU A 792 7.35 -32.32 13.83
CA GLU A 792 6.57 -31.08 14.00
C GLU A 792 5.68 -30.78 12.79
N PHE A 793 5.80 -31.56 11.71
CA PHE A 793 4.93 -31.49 10.53
C PHE A 793 3.47 -31.70 10.93
N GLN A 794 2.65 -30.70 10.65
CA GLN A 794 1.26 -30.62 11.08
C GLN A 794 0.41 -31.67 10.39
N LEU A 795 0.64 -31.86 9.08
CA LEU A 795 -0.20 -32.74 8.27
C LEU A 795 0.29 -34.19 8.28
N LEU A 796 1.59 -34.43 8.47
CA LEU A 796 2.14 -35.79 8.55
C LEU A 796 1.51 -36.58 9.71
N ASN A 797 1.26 -35.91 10.83
CA ASN A 797 0.69 -36.54 12.01
C ASN A 797 -0.81 -36.89 11.86
N GLN A 798 -1.53 -36.28 10.91
CA GLN A 798 -2.93 -36.63 10.59
C GLN A 798 -3.06 -37.92 9.76
N ARG A 799 -1.96 -38.47 9.24
CA ARG A 799 -1.97 -39.73 8.46
C ARG A 799 -1.91 -40.98 9.36
N LYS A 800 -1.57 -40.81 10.63
CA LYS A 800 -1.53 -41.87 11.63
C LYS A 800 -2.87 -41.94 12.33
#